data_AF-A0A0P7UXD0-F1
#
_entry.id   AF-A0A0P7UXD0-F1
#
_cell.length_a   1.000
_cell.length_b   1.000
_cell.length_c   1.000
_cell.angle_alpha   90.00
_cell.angle_beta   90.00
_cell.angle_gamma   90.00
#
_symmetry.space_group_name_H-M   'P 1'
#
loop_
_entity.id
_entity.type
_entity.pdbx_description
1 polymer ?
#
loop_
_entity_poly.entity_id
_entity_poly.type
_entity_poly.pdbx_seq_one_letter_code
_entity_poly.pdbx_strand_id
1 'polypeptide(L)'
;MSVIITIMQPILRLMQLLCENHNRELQNFLRCQNNKNNYNLVCETLQFLDCICGSTTGGLGLLGLYINEKNVGLINQTVESLTEYCQGPCHENQNCIATHECNGIDIIIALILNDINPLGKKRMDLVLELKNNASKLLLAIMESRHDSENAERILYNMRPKELVEVIKKAYLQGEVEVPEPDEEKEGEEEHSASPRNVGHNIYILAHQLARHNKELQAMLKPGGTYGEGDEALEYYAKHTAQIEIVRLDRTMEQIVFPVPNICEFLTSESKLRVYYATERDEQGSKINDFFLRAEDLFNEMIWQKKLRAQPVLYWCSRNMSFWSSISFNLAVLMNLLVAFFYPLEGVRGGTLEPHLSALLWTAMLVSLAIVIALPQPHGIRAFIASTILRLIFSVGLEPTLFLLGAFNLCNKIIFLMSFVGNRGTFTRGYKAMIMDVEFLYHVIYLIICSLGVFVHVFFYSLLLFDLVYREETLLNVIKSVTRNGRSIVLTAVLALILVYLFSIVGYIFFQNDFILTVDRIPNKTQESGGSMVGEFLSAGTCRKESGENCSSEAVFEVVHTPPPALVIEDKERTCDSLLMCIVTVLSHGLRSGGGVGDVLRKPSKEEPLFAARVIYDLLFFFMVIIIVLNLIFGVIIDTFADLRSEKQKKEEVLKTTCFICGKEEGGLERDKFDNKTVTFEEHIKVEHNMWHYLFFIVLVKVKDSTEYTGPESYVAEMIGEHNLDWFPRMRAMSLVSSDAEGEQNEIRSLQEKLESTMKLVSNLSGQLTELKEQ
;
A
#
# COMPACT_ATOMS: atom_id res chain seq x y z
N MET A 1 6.43 -50.82 30.46
CA MET A 1 5.04 -50.73 30.02
C MET A 1 4.63 -52.11 29.55
N SER A 2 3.38 -52.56 29.76
CA SER A 2 2.91 -53.84 29.22
C SER A 2 2.91 -53.82 27.69
N VAL A 3 3.16 -54.95 27.02
CA VAL A 3 3.13 -55.09 25.54
C VAL A 3 1.81 -54.58 24.97
N ILE A 4 0.70 -54.78 25.70
CA ILE A 4 -0.65 -54.32 25.33
C ILE A 4 -0.73 -52.78 25.27
N ILE A 5 0.02 -52.07 26.10
CA ILE A 5 0.01 -50.60 26.08
C ILE A 5 0.94 -50.08 24.98
N THR A 6 2.09 -50.74 24.76
CA THR A 6 3.04 -50.34 23.72
C THR A 6 2.49 -50.52 22.30
N ILE A 7 1.63 -51.51 22.06
CA ILE A 7 1.00 -51.71 20.74
C ILE A 7 -0.09 -50.69 20.41
N MET A 8 -0.66 -50.00 21.41
CA MET A 8 -1.71 -49.00 21.17
C MET A 8 -1.19 -47.77 20.43
N GLN A 9 0.05 -47.36 20.70
CA GLN A 9 0.64 -46.19 20.05
C GLN A 9 0.67 -46.29 18.50
N PRO A 10 1.20 -47.37 17.88
CA PRO A 10 1.15 -47.51 16.42
C PRO A 10 -0.26 -47.73 15.86
N ILE A 11 -1.18 -48.33 16.64
CA ILE A 11 -2.59 -48.49 16.21
C ILE A 11 -3.24 -47.11 16.08
N LEU A 12 -3.09 -46.27 17.10
CA LEU A 12 -3.62 -44.91 17.09
C LEU A 12 -2.97 -44.07 15.99
N ARG A 13 -1.64 -44.17 15.82
CA ARG A 13 -0.94 -43.47 14.73
C ARG A 13 -1.44 -43.90 13.35
N LEU A 14 -1.72 -45.18 13.14
CA LEU A 14 -2.32 -45.66 11.88
C LEU A 14 -3.70 -45.04 11.66
N MET A 15 -4.56 -45.04 12.69
CA MET A 15 -5.90 -44.46 12.58
C MET A 15 -5.87 -42.95 12.34
N GLN A 16 -4.93 -42.23 12.97
CA GLN A 16 -4.66 -40.83 12.71
C GLN A 16 -4.30 -40.60 11.23
N LEU A 17 -3.31 -41.33 10.71
CA LEU A 17 -2.83 -41.20 9.32
C LEU A 17 -3.91 -41.53 8.28
N LEU A 18 -4.88 -42.39 8.62
CA LEU A 18 -6.04 -42.66 7.76
C LEU A 18 -6.98 -41.46 7.64
N CYS A 19 -7.02 -40.58 8.65
CA CYS A 19 -7.90 -39.42 8.68
C CYS A 19 -7.21 -38.11 8.27
N GLU A 20 -5.87 -38.10 8.12
CA GLU A 20 -5.11 -36.96 7.62
C GLU A 20 -5.65 -36.46 6.27
N ASN A 21 -5.46 -35.16 6.00
CA ASN A 21 -6.07 -34.43 4.88
C ASN A 21 -7.60 -34.44 4.90
N HIS A 22 -8.19 -34.45 6.11
CA HIS A 22 -9.61 -34.19 6.31
C HIS A 22 -10.51 -35.19 5.56
N ASN A 23 -10.11 -36.47 5.55
CA ASN A 23 -10.81 -37.52 4.81
C ASN A 23 -12.15 -37.87 5.46
N ARG A 24 -13.20 -37.15 5.07
CA ARG A 24 -14.55 -37.28 5.63
C ARG A 24 -15.15 -38.67 5.51
N GLU A 25 -14.80 -39.44 4.48
CA GLU A 25 -15.28 -40.82 4.32
C GLU A 25 -14.68 -41.75 5.37
N LEU A 26 -13.35 -41.72 5.55
CA LEU A 26 -12.66 -42.55 6.53
C LEU A 26 -12.98 -42.12 7.97
N GLN A 27 -13.07 -40.82 8.24
CA GLN A 27 -13.52 -40.30 9.54
C GLN A 27 -14.90 -40.84 9.91
N ASN A 28 -15.86 -40.83 8.97
CA ASN A 28 -17.19 -41.39 9.21
C ASN A 28 -17.17 -42.90 9.34
N PHE A 29 -16.33 -43.59 8.56
CA PHE A 29 -16.18 -45.03 8.61
C PHE A 29 -15.64 -45.53 9.96
N LEU A 30 -14.72 -44.79 10.61
CA LEU A 30 -14.24 -45.12 11.95
C LEU A 30 -15.36 -45.11 13.01
N ARG A 31 -16.38 -44.28 12.81
CA ARG A 31 -17.55 -44.20 13.70
C ARG A 31 -18.65 -45.19 13.31
N CYS A 32 -18.96 -45.33 12.02
CA CYS A 32 -20.04 -46.17 11.51
C CYS A 32 -19.64 -46.86 10.21
N GLN A 33 -19.48 -48.19 10.25
CA GLN A 33 -19.05 -48.99 9.11
C GLN A 33 -20.19 -49.46 8.20
N ASN A 34 -21.45 -49.11 8.54
CA ASN A 34 -22.66 -49.56 7.84
C ASN A 34 -22.74 -51.10 7.71
N ASN A 35 -22.21 -51.82 8.70
CA ASN A 35 -22.29 -53.27 8.78
C ASN A 35 -23.37 -53.68 9.79
N LYS A 36 -23.67 -54.99 9.88
CA LYS A 36 -24.66 -55.53 10.85
C LYS A 36 -24.35 -55.10 12.29
N ASN A 37 -23.06 -55.03 12.63
CA ASN A 37 -22.56 -54.48 13.87
C ASN A 37 -21.67 -53.29 13.53
N ASN A 38 -21.86 -52.15 14.21
CA ASN A 38 -20.98 -51.00 14.11
C ASN A 38 -20.10 -50.91 15.36
N TYR A 39 -18.84 -50.55 15.15
CA TYR A 39 -17.87 -50.33 16.23
C TYR A 39 -17.43 -48.87 16.18
N ASN A 40 -17.82 -48.08 17.17
CA ASN A 40 -17.51 -46.66 17.21
C ASN A 40 -16.10 -46.43 17.79
N LEU A 41 -15.09 -46.48 16.94
CA LEU A 41 -13.69 -46.38 17.34
C LEU A 41 -13.31 -44.99 17.88
N VAL A 42 -14.06 -43.95 17.50
CA VAL A 42 -13.90 -42.59 18.02
C VAL A 42 -14.23 -42.57 19.52
N CYS A 43 -15.42 -43.05 19.86
CA CYS A 43 -15.90 -43.06 21.23
C CYS A 43 -15.09 -44.08 22.11
N GLU A 44 -14.58 -45.19 21.55
CA GLU A 44 -13.63 -46.10 22.23
C GLU A 44 -12.25 -45.45 22.50
N THR A 45 -11.76 -44.65 21.56
CA THR A 45 -10.49 -43.90 21.74
C THR A 45 -10.65 -42.84 22.84
N LEU A 46 -11.82 -42.20 22.94
CA LEU A 46 -12.13 -41.26 24.03
C LEU A 46 -12.19 -41.96 25.39
N GLN A 47 -12.80 -43.14 25.46
CA GLN A 47 -12.81 -43.97 26.68
C GLN A 47 -11.40 -44.40 27.09
N PHE A 48 -10.55 -44.71 26.12
CA PHE A 48 -9.14 -45.04 26.36
C PHE A 48 -8.39 -43.85 26.98
N LEU A 49 -8.60 -42.63 26.48
CA LEU A 49 -8.06 -41.40 27.08
C LEU A 49 -8.53 -41.22 28.53
N ASP A 50 -9.83 -41.37 28.79
CA ASP A 50 -10.41 -41.27 30.14
C ASP A 50 -9.77 -42.28 31.11
N CYS A 51 -9.60 -43.53 30.67
CA CYS A 51 -8.97 -44.58 31.46
C CYS A 51 -7.51 -44.27 31.82
N ILE A 52 -6.71 -43.79 30.86
CA ILE A 52 -5.28 -43.52 31.08
C ILE A 52 -5.07 -42.29 31.99
N CYS A 53 -5.97 -41.31 31.93
CA CYS A 53 -5.90 -40.08 32.72
C CYS A 53 -6.52 -40.20 34.13
N GLY A 54 -6.99 -41.39 34.53
CA GLY A 54 -7.51 -41.63 35.88
C GLY A 54 -9.01 -41.34 36.05
N SER A 55 -9.77 -41.30 34.94
CA SER A 55 -11.22 -41.10 34.88
C SER A 55 -11.71 -39.98 35.80
N THR A 56 -12.69 -40.23 36.68
CA THR A 56 -13.27 -39.25 37.62
C THR A 56 -12.22 -38.54 38.47
N THR A 57 -11.09 -39.18 38.78
CA THR A 57 -10.00 -38.54 39.55
C THR A 57 -9.17 -37.58 38.71
N GLY A 58 -9.04 -37.84 37.40
CA GLY A 58 -8.42 -36.91 36.45
C GLY A 58 -9.24 -35.63 36.29
N GLY A 59 -10.57 -35.73 36.17
CA GLY A 59 -11.48 -34.58 36.09
C GLY A 59 -11.46 -33.68 37.34
N LEU A 60 -11.14 -34.24 38.51
CA LEU A 60 -10.97 -33.49 39.77
C LEU A 60 -9.59 -32.79 39.89
N GLY A 61 -8.76 -32.86 38.86
CA GLY A 61 -7.44 -32.21 38.83
C GLY A 61 -6.29 -33.01 39.43
N LEU A 62 -6.46 -34.32 39.66
CA LEU A 62 -5.41 -35.22 40.14
C LEU A 62 -4.62 -35.88 38.98
N LEU A 63 -4.65 -35.29 37.79
CA LEU A 63 -3.97 -35.78 36.58
C LEU A 63 -2.47 -36.04 36.80
N GLY A 64 -1.81 -35.22 37.61
CA GLY A 64 -0.38 -35.34 37.91
C GLY A 64 0.04 -36.64 38.61
N LEU A 65 -0.90 -37.41 39.17
CA LEU A 65 -0.64 -38.73 39.74
C LEU A 65 -0.55 -39.83 38.68
N TYR A 66 -1.27 -39.67 37.56
CA TYR A 66 -1.39 -40.67 36.51
C TYR A 66 -0.49 -40.34 35.31
N ILE A 67 -0.35 -39.07 34.97
CA ILE A 67 0.48 -38.60 33.87
C ILE A 67 1.94 -38.48 34.34
N ASN A 68 2.82 -39.19 33.65
CA ASN A 68 4.25 -39.23 33.92
C ASN A 68 5.05 -39.28 32.60
N GLU A 69 6.37 -39.15 32.71
CA GLU A 69 7.27 -39.09 31.55
C GLU A 69 7.18 -40.35 30.64
N LYS A 70 6.74 -41.50 31.17
CA LYS A 70 6.66 -42.73 30.38
C LYS A 70 5.36 -42.84 29.57
N ASN A 71 4.24 -42.29 30.03
CA ASN A 71 2.94 -42.45 29.35
C ASN A 71 2.47 -41.20 28.60
N VAL A 72 3.08 -40.03 28.84
CA VAL A 72 2.67 -38.77 28.19
C VAL A 72 2.68 -38.86 26.65
N GLY A 73 3.66 -39.54 26.05
CA GLY A 73 3.70 -39.71 24.59
C GLY A 73 2.51 -40.51 24.01
N LEU A 74 1.99 -41.49 24.76
CA LEU A 74 0.79 -42.22 24.36
C LEU A 74 -0.48 -41.35 24.49
N ILE A 75 -0.53 -40.50 25.53
CA ILE A 75 -1.63 -39.55 25.72
C ILE A 75 -1.62 -38.52 24.58
N ASN A 76 -0.46 -37.94 24.24
CA ASN A 76 -0.33 -37.03 23.09
C ASN A 76 -0.83 -37.68 21.80
N GLN A 77 -0.36 -38.90 21.49
CA GLN A 77 -0.81 -39.64 20.32
C GLN A 77 -2.33 -39.88 20.31
N THR A 78 -2.93 -40.13 21.48
CA THR A 78 -4.38 -40.33 21.60
C THR A 78 -5.13 -39.03 21.31
N VAL A 79 -4.67 -37.91 21.86
CA VAL A 79 -5.26 -36.57 21.62
C VAL A 79 -5.14 -36.17 20.16
N GLU A 80 -3.96 -36.35 19.54
CA GLU A 80 -3.76 -36.07 18.11
C GLU A 80 -4.65 -36.92 17.21
N SER A 81 -4.83 -38.21 17.53
CA SER A 81 -5.72 -39.08 16.76
C SER A 81 -7.18 -38.60 16.88
N LEU A 82 -7.62 -38.22 18.08
CA LEU A 82 -8.96 -37.65 18.29
C LEU A 82 -9.14 -36.33 17.53
N THR A 83 -8.09 -35.52 17.41
CA THR A 83 -8.10 -34.28 16.62
C THR A 83 -8.33 -34.60 15.14
N GLU A 84 -7.57 -35.51 14.54
CA GLU A 84 -7.75 -35.91 13.13
C GLU A 84 -9.10 -36.61 12.86
N TYR A 85 -9.71 -37.24 13.86
CA TYR A 85 -11.03 -37.85 13.69
C TYR A 85 -12.15 -36.82 13.48
N CYS A 86 -11.99 -35.59 13.97
CA CYS A 86 -13.05 -34.56 13.91
C CYS A 86 -12.67 -33.29 13.14
N GLN A 87 -11.37 -33.05 12.87
CA GLN A 87 -10.87 -31.91 12.12
C GLN A 87 -11.27 -32.01 10.63
N GLY A 88 -11.72 -30.89 10.04
CA GLY A 88 -12.26 -30.80 8.68
C GLY A 88 -13.70 -31.29 8.62
N PRO A 89 -14.67 -30.43 8.29
CA PRO A 89 -15.95 -30.39 8.99
C PRO A 89 -16.62 -31.76 9.08
N CYS A 90 -16.46 -32.40 10.25
CA CYS A 90 -17.06 -33.69 10.59
C CYS A 90 -17.92 -33.50 11.84
N HIS A 91 -19.02 -32.78 11.66
CA HIS A 91 -19.97 -32.40 12.72
C HIS A 91 -20.44 -33.60 13.55
N GLU A 92 -20.56 -34.71 12.86
CA GLU A 92 -20.84 -36.04 13.36
C GLU A 92 -19.88 -36.57 14.43
N ASN A 93 -18.56 -36.51 14.16
CA ASN A 93 -17.54 -36.98 15.09
C ASN A 93 -17.30 -35.97 16.20
N GLN A 94 -17.37 -34.67 15.89
CA GLN A 94 -17.37 -33.58 16.89
C GLN A 94 -18.44 -33.82 17.96
N ASN A 95 -19.66 -34.17 17.55
CA ASN A 95 -20.75 -34.47 18.48
C ASN A 95 -20.54 -35.78 19.26
N CYS A 96 -20.05 -36.88 18.66
CA CYS A 96 -19.72 -38.10 19.43
C CYS A 96 -18.70 -37.79 20.53
N ILE A 97 -17.71 -36.94 20.28
CA ILE A 97 -16.71 -36.59 21.29
C ILE A 97 -17.32 -35.67 22.37
N ALA A 98 -18.10 -34.66 21.99
CA ALA A 98 -18.63 -33.67 22.93
C ALA A 98 -19.75 -34.21 23.85
N THR A 99 -20.62 -35.07 23.32
CA THR A 99 -21.83 -35.54 24.02
C THR A 99 -21.71 -36.96 24.56
N HIS A 100 -20.55 -37.60 24.47
CA HIS A 100 -20.38 -38.96 24.97
C HIS A 100 -20.71 -39.05 26.47
N GLU A 101 -21.22 -40.20 26.91
CA GLU A 101 -21.52 -40.47 28.32
C GLU A 101 -20.27 -40.47 29.22
N CYS A 102 -19.09 -40.64 28.62
CA CYS A 102 -17.83 -40.59 29.36
C CYS A 102 -17.39 -39.14 29.59
N ASN A 103 -16.73 -38.90 30.72
CA ASN A 103 -16.16 -37.60 31.10
C ASN A 103 -14.93 -37.20 30.24
N GLY A 104 -14.80 -37.72 29.02
CA GLY A 104 -13.62 -37.52 28.17
C GLY A 104 -13.37 -36.04 27.85
N ILE A 105 -14.41 -35.24 27.66
CA ILE A 105 -14.28 -33.78 27.48
C ILE A 105 -13.77 -33.08 28.75
N ASP A 106 -14.17 -33.56 29.94
CA ASP A 106 -13.71 -33.02 31.22
C ASP A 106 -12.22 -33.29 31.40
N ILE A 107 -11.74 -34.44 30.96
CA ILE A 107 -10.31 -34.77 30.94
C ILE A 107 -9.56 -33.81 30.02
N ILE A 108 -10.05 -33.56 28.80
CA ILE A 108 -9.40 -32.64 27.85
C ILE A 108 -9.32 -31.22 28.44
N ILE A 109 -10.40 -30.74 29.07
CA ILE A 109 -10.42 -29.44 29.76
C ILE A 109 -9.44 -29.43 30.94
N ALA A 110 -9.41 -30.50 31.73
CA ALA A 110 -8.52 -30.65 32.87
C ALA A 110 -7.03 -30.67 32.47
N LEU A 111 -6.68 -31.23 31.31
CA LEU A 111 -5.32 -31.20 30.75
C LEU A 111 -4.84 -29.77 30.51
N ILE A 112 -5.74 -28.87 30.10
CA ILE A 112 -5.44 -27.45 29.84
C ILE A 112 -5.37 -26.67 31.17
N LEU A 113 -6.40 -26.79 32.00
CA LEU A 113 -6.58 -25.95 33.19
C LEU A 113 -5.63 -26.31 34.34
N ASN A 114 -5.37 -27.60 34.56
CA ASN A 114 -4.63 -28.04 35.75
C ASN A 114 -3.11 -28.03 35.54
N ASP A 115 -2.39 -27.88 36.65
CA ASP A 115 -0.94 -28.07 36.69
C ASP A 115 -0.60 -29.57 36.82
N ILE A 116 0.14 -30.12 35.86
CA ILE A 116 0.50 -31.54 35.82
C ILE A 116 1.78 -31.77 36.64
N ASN A 117 1.68 -31.71 37.97
CA ASN A 117 2.81 -31.93 38.88
C ASN A 117 2.93 -33.42 39.29
N PRO A 118 4.15 -34.00 39.35
CA PRO A 118 5.46 -33.36 39.30
C PRO A 118 6.05 -33.20 37.89
N LEU A 119 5.38 -33.69 36.84
CA LEU A 119 5.91 -33.68 35.47
C LEU A 119 6.29 -32.28 35.00
N GLY A 120 5.44 -31.28 35.21
CA GLY A 120 5.68 -29.88 34.83
C GLY A 120 6.89 -29.24 35.52
N LYS A 121 7.36 -29.77 36.65
CA LYS A 121 8.62 -29.32 37.27
C LYS A 121 9.87 -29.92 36.64
N LYS A 122 9.75 -31.08 36.00
CA LYS A 122 10.88 -31.83 35.44
C LYS A 122 11.00 -31.68 33.92
N ARG A 123 9.86 -31.72 33.22
CA ARG A 123 9.71 -31.76 31.77
C ARG A 123 8.51 -30.91 31.38
N MET A 124 8.68 -29.59 31.45
CA MET A 124 7.63 -28.64 31.07
C MET A 124 7.31 -28.70 29.57
N ASP A 125 8.33 -28.97 28.74
CA ASP A 125 8.22 -29.24 27.30
C ASP A 125 7.09 -30.23 26.97
N LEU A 126 7.08 -31.39 27.63
CA LEU A 126 6.06 -32.43 27.39
C LEU A 126 4.66 -32.00 27.86
N VAL A 127 4.58 -31.18 28.91
CA VAL A 127 3.31 -30.65 29.43
C VAL A 127 2.75 -29.59 28.48
N LEU A 128 3.60 -28.72 27.94
CA LEU A 128 3.22 -27.70 26.97
C LEU A 128 2.72 -28.34 25.68
N GLU A 129 3.40 -29.38 25.18
CA GLU A 129 2.96 -30.15 24.01
C GLU A 129 1.57 -30.77 24.23
N LEU A 130 1.35 -31.39 25.40
CA LEU A 130 0.05 -31.96 25.76
C LEU A 130 -1.05 -30.89 25.84
N LYS A 131 -0.76 -29.73 26.45
CA LYS A 131 -1.70 -28.60 26.50
C LYS A 131 -2.01 -28.04 25.11
N ASN A 132 -1.01 -27.98 24.23
CA ASN A 132 -1.16 -27.55 22.84
C ASN A 132 -2.07 -28.48 22.05
N ASN A 133 -1.85 -29.80 22.13
CA ASN A 133 -2.66 -30.78 21.42
C ASN A 133 -4.09 -30.84 21.99
N ALA A 134 -4.24 -30.69 23.31
CA ALA A 134 -5.56 -30.61 23.94
C ALA A 134 -6.34 -29.36 23.50
N SER A 135 -5.68 -28.20 23.37
CA SER A 135 -6.33 -26.98 22.87
C SER A 135 -6.71 -27.10 21.40
N LYS A 136 -5.84 -27.69 20.55
CA LYS A 136 -6.16 -28.03 19.15
C LYS A 136 -7.39 -28.94 19.05
N LEU A 137 -7.51 -29.96 19.90
CA LEU A 137 -8.68 -30.84 19.93
C LEU A 137 -9.98 -30.07 20.26
N LEU A 138 -9.95 -29.19 21.26
CA LEU A 138 -11.14 -28.37 21.59
C LEU A 138 -11.50 -27.39 20.46
N LEU A 139 -10.53 -26.81 19.78
CA LEU A 139 -10.75 -25.98 18.60
C LEU A 139 -11.37 -26.80 17.46
N ALA A 140 -10.88 -28.01 17.20
CA ALA A 140 -11.43 -28.92 16.18
C ALA A 140 -12.87 -29.35 16.48
N ILE A 141 -13.25 -29.51 17.75
CA ILE A 141 -14.64 -29.83 18.17
C ILE A 141 -15.61 -28.68 17.86
N MET A 142 -15.13 -27.44 17.80
CA MET A 142 -15.93 -26.24 17.51
C MET A 142 -15.76 -25.74 16.07
N GLU A 143 -14.95 -26.42 15.27
CA GLU A 143 -14.63 -26.00 13.91
C GLU A 143 -15.88 -26.04 13.01
N SER A 144 -16.11 -24.96 12.27
CA SER A 144 -17.18 -24.81 11.26
C SER A 144 -18.61 -25.02 11.78
N ARG A 145 -18.88 -24.73 13.07
CA ARG A 145 -20.23 -24.84 13.66
C ARG A 145 -20.99 -23.52 13.73
N HIS A 146 -22.31 -23.61 13.51
CA HIS A 146 -23.25 -22.49 13.67
C HIS A 146 -24.10 -22.61 14.95
N ASP A 147 -24.24 -23.81 15.50
CA ASP A 147 -24.94 -24.06 16.75
C ASP A 147 -24.04 -23.78 17.97
N SER A 148 -24.67 -23.60 19.13
CA SER A 148 -23.96 -23.34 20.40
C SER A 148 -23.76 -24.59 21.27
N GLU A 149 -24.27 -25.75 20.87
CA GLU A 149 -24.34 -26.94 21.73
C GLU A 149 -22.97 -27.38 22.26
N ASN A 150 -21.99 -27.58 21.36
CA ASN A 150 -20.65 -28.02 21.76
C ASN A 150 -19.92 -26.95 22.58
N ALA A 151 -20.10 -25.66 22.23
CA ALA A 151 -19.50 -24.54 22.96
C ALA A 151 -20.08 -24.45 24.39
N GLU A 152 -21.40 -24.58 24.54
CA GLU A 152 -22.07 -24.60 25.84
C GLU A 152 -21.63 -25.79 26.69
N ARG A 153 -21.47 -26.97 26.09
CA ARG A 153 -20.96 -28.16 26.80
C ARG A 153 -19.54 -27.96 27.32
N ILE A 154 -18.65 -27.35 26.53
CA ILE A 154 -17.30 -26.99 26.96
C ILE A 154 -17.36 -25.97 28.10
N LEU A 155 -18.13 -24.89 27.94
CA LEU A 155 -18.29 -23.82 28.93
C LEU A 155 -18.89 -24.30 30.25
N TYR A 156 -19.78 -25.28 30.23
CA TYR A 156 -20.36 -25.86 31.44
C TYR A 156 -19.30 -26.49 32.35
N ASN A 157 -18.28 -27.11 31.76
CA ASN A 157 -17.20 -27.80 32.47
C ASN A 157 -15.94 -26.93 32.64
N MET A 158 -15.79 -25.87 31.84
CA MET A 158 -14.62 -25.00 31.85
C MET A 158 -14.85 -23.80 32.75
N ARG A 159 -13.94 -23.54 33.68
CA ARG A 159 -13.99 -22.36 34.57
C ARG A 159 -13.37 -21.15 33.86
N PRO A 160 -14.15 -20.12 33.46
CA PRO A 160 -13.65 -19.03 32.62
C PRO A 160 -12.49 -18.22 33.24
N LYS A 161 -12.53 -18.02 34.56
CA LYS A 161 -11.46 -17.32 35.30
C LYS A 161 -10.13 -18.07 35.22
N GLU A 162 -10.17 -19.38 35.43
CA GLU A 162 -8.95 -20.21 35.39
C GLU A 162 -8.38 -20.30 33.98
N LEU A 163 -9.23 -20.31 32.95
CA LEU A 163 -8.79 -20.26 31.56
C LEU A 163 -7.95 -19.00 31.30
N VAL A 164 -8.43 -17.84 31.76
CA VAL A 164 -7.72 -16.56 31.63
C VAL A 164 -6.40 -16.57 32.41
N GLU A 165 -6.40 -17.13 33.63
CA GLU A 165 -5.18 -17.27 34.42
C GLU A 165 -4.13 -18.18 33.74
N VAL A 166 -4.56 -19.27 33.09
CA VAL A 166 -3.66 -20.14 32.33
C VAL A 166 -3.07 -19.42 31.12
N ILE A 167 -3.85 -18.60 30.40
CA ILE A 167 -3.37 -17.76 29.29
C ILE A 167 -2.28 -16.80 29.77
N LYS A 168 -2.55 -16.08 30.88
CA LYS A 168 -1.59 -15.13 31.48
C LYS A 168 -0.33 -15.85 31.97
N LYS A 169 -0.47 -16.99 32.62
CA LYS A 169 0.66 -17.80 33.12
C LYS A 169 1.55 -18.29 31.98
N ALA A 170 0.96 -18.76 30.88
CA ALA A 170 1.71 -19.22 29.71
C ALA A 170 2.50 -18.06 29.05
N TYR A 171 1.93 -16.86 29.01
CA TYR A 171 2.63 -15.66 28.52
C TYR A 171 3.86 -15.34 29.39
N LEU A 172 3.69 -15.28 30.71
CA LEU A 172 4.77 -14.97 31.66
C LEU A 172 5.87 -16.04 31.65
N GLN A 173 5.52 -17.32 31.49
CA GLN A 173 6.51 -18.39 31.33
C GLN A 173 7.38 -18.18 30.09
N GLY A 174 6.77 -17.73 28.99
CA GLY A 174 7.50 -17.42 27.76
C GLY A 174 8.34 -16.15 27.82
N GLU A 175 8.20 -15.28 28.83
CA GLU A 175 9.13 -14.16 29.05
C GLU A 175 10.39 -14.60 29.81
N VAL A 176 10.26 -15.55 30.73
CA VAL A 176 11.38 -16.04 31.54
C VAL A 176 12.34 -16.93 30.73
N GLU A 177 11.84 -17.62 29.71
CA GLU A 177 12.62 -18.51 28.84
C GLU A 177 13.43 -17.78 27.73
N VAL A 178 13.31 -16.45 27.60
CA VAL A 178 14.06 -15.66 26.59
C VAL A 178 15.14 -14.81 27.26
N PRO A 179 16.31 -15.36 27.62
CA PRO A 179 17.52 -14.56 27.82
C PRO A 179 18.24 -14.39 26.47
N GLU A 180 18.40 -13.13 26.04
CA GLU A 180 19.22 -12.60 24.93
C GLU A 180 19.13 -13.29 23.53
N PRO A 181 18.98 -12.52 22.43
CA PRO A 181 19.04 -13.09 21.09
C PRO A 181 20.49 -13.47 20.75
N ASP A 182 20.87 -14.73 20.99
CA ASP A 182 22.07 -15.29 20.36
C ASP A 182 21.81 -15.42 18.84
N GLU A 183 22.55 -14.63 18.06
CA GLU A 183 22.39 -14.41 16.61
C GLU A 183 22.68 -15.62 15.69
N GLU A 184 22.70 -16.87 16.19
CA GLU A 184 23.21 -18.01 15.41
C GLU A 184 22.26 -19.21 15.23
N LYS A 185 21.00 -19.15 15.67
CA LYS A 185 19.98 -20.17 15.35
C LYS A 185 18.88 -19.63 14.42
N GLU A 186 19.28 -19.00 13.31
CA GLU A 186 18.36 -18.70 12.21
C GLU A 186 18.18 -19.94 11.32
N GLY A 187 17.31 -20.84 11.75
CA GLY A 187 16.86 -21.97 10.95
C GLY A 187 16.41 -23.13 11.84
N GLU A 188 15.13 -23.48 11.74
CA GLU A 188 14.57 -24.80 12.10
C GLU A 188 14.02 -25.04 13.52
N GLU A 189 13.96 -24.08 14.45
CA GLU A 189 13.29 -24.29 15.77
C GLU A 189 12.01 -23.45 15.97
N GLU A 190 11.19 -23.24 14.92
CA GLU A 190 9.78 -22.80 15.06
C GLU A 190 8.82 -24.00 15.30
N HIS A 191 9.36 -25.19 15.59
CA HIS A 191 8.57 -26.41 15.84
C HIS A 191 8.17 -26.60 17.31
N SER A 192 6.85 -26.72 17.50
CA SER A 192 6.10 -27.34 18.60
C SER A 192 6.34 -26.85 20.04
N ALA A 193 5.34 -26.11 20.54
CA ALA A 193 5.00 -25.91 21.96
C ALA A 193 5.84 -24.93 22.80
N SER A 194 6.24 -23.77 22.25
CA SER A 194 6.66 -22.65 23.10
C SER A 194 5.51 -22.18 24.01
N PRO A 195 5.77 -21.74 25.26
CA PRO A 195 4.71 -21.28 26.16
C PRO A 195 3.82 -20.19 25.56
N ARG A 196 4.40 -19.28 24.75
CA ARG A 196 3.65 -18.23 24.05
C ARG A 196 2.68 -18.81 23.02
N ASN A 197 3.12 -19.77 22.20
CA ASN A 197 2.26 -20.37 21.18
C ASN A 197 1.11 -21.17 21.83
N VAL A 198 1.41 -21.90 22.91
CA VAL A 198 0.37 -22.63 23.67
C VAL A 198 -0.63 -21.65 24.31
N GLY A 199 -0.14 -20.57 24.93
CA GLY A 199 -0.98 -19.52 25.49
C GLY A 199 -1.87 -18.85 24.44
N HIS A 200 -1.34 -18.63 23.22
CA HIS A 200 -2.10 -18.07 22.11
C HIS A 200 -3.20 -19.02 21.62
N ASN A 201 -2.93 -20.32 21.48
CA ASN A 201 -3.95 -21.30 21.10
C ASN A 201 -5.09 -21.38 22.13
N ILE A 202 -4.75 -21.30 23.43
CA ILE A 202 -5.76 -21.25 24.51
C ILE A 202 -6.53 -19.91 24.46
N TYR A 203 -5.86 -18.80 24.12
CA TYR A 203 -6.53 -17.51 23.90
C TYR A 203 -7.52 -17.56 22.74
N ILE A 204 -7.17 -18.18 21.60
CA ILE A 204 -8.09 -18.34 20.46
C ILE A 204 -9.30 -19.18 20.86
N LEU A 205 -9.09 -20.27 21.61
CA LEU A 205 -10.17 -21.08 22.18
C LEU A 205 -11.09 -20.23 23.06
N ALA A 206 -10.51 -19.46 24.00
CA ALA A 206 -11.27 -18.57 24.87
C ALA A 206 -12.04 -17.50 24.07
N HIS A 207 -11.43 -16.95 23.02
CA HIS A 207 -12.04 -15.96 22.14
C HIS A 207 -13.25 -16.53 21.38
N GLN A 208 -13.15 -17.75 20.86
CA GLN A 208 -14.27 -18.43 20.20
C GLN A 208 -15.41 -18.74 21.20
N LEU A 209 -15.07 -19.26 22.39
CA LEU A 209 -16.06 -19.54 23.44
C LEU A 209 -16.73 -18.26 23.98
N ALA A 210 -16.03 -17.12 24.00
CA ALA A 210 -16.55 -15.84 24.47
C ALA A 210 -17.75 -15.33 23.65
N ARG A 211 -17.93 -15.82 22.42
CA ARG A 211 -19.13 -15.52 21.61
C ARG A 211 -20.43 -16.03 22.27
N HIS A 212 -20.34 -17.08 23.07
CA HIS A 212 -21.45 -17.72 23.76
C HIS A 212 -21.50 -17.39 25.26
N ASN A 213 -20.50 -16.69 25.80
CA ASN A 213 -20.42 -16.34 27.23
C ASN A 213 -19.98 -14.89 27.45
N LYS A 214 -20.92 -14.04 27.90
CA LYS A 214 -20.68 -12.61 28.17
C LYS A 214 -19.69 -12.35 29.31
N GLU A 215 -19.61 -13.24 30.31
CA GLU A 215 -18.64 -13.11 31.41
C GLU A 215 -17.22 -13.28 30.88
N LEU A 216 -16.98 -14.34 30.09
CA LEU A 216 -15.69 -14.59 29.45
C LEU A 216 -15.31 -13.46 28.48
N GLN A 217 -16.27 -12.96 27.69
CA GLN A 217 -16.07 -11.82 26.80
C GLN A 217 -15.61 -10.56 27.56
N ALA A 218 -16.15 -10.31 28.75
CA ALA A 218 -15.73 -9.18 29.58
C ALA A 218 -14.33 -9.38 30.16
N MET A 219 -13.94 -10.60 30.52
CA MET A 219 -12.62 -10.92 31.07
C MET A 219 -11.49 -10.89 30.04
N LEU A 220 -11.78 -11.11 28.76
CA LEU A 220 -10.77 -11.05 27.68
C LEU A 220 -10.46 -9.63 27.20
N LYS A 221 -11.25 -8.62 27.63
CA LYS A 221 -11.02 -7.22 27.23
C LYS A 221 -9.83 -6.63 28.00
N PRO A 222 -8.79 -6.11 27.31
CA PRO A 222 -7.69 -5.40 27.96
C PRO A 222 -8.23 -4.15 28.70
N GLY A 223 -7.75 -3.89 29.92
CA GLY A 223 -8.13 -2.70 30.70
C GLY A 223 -9.46 -2.83 31.46
N GLY A 224 -9.95 -4.06 31.69
CA GLY A 224 -11.14 -4.34 32.50
C GLY A 224 -10.94 -4.12 34.01
N THR A 225 -11.98 -4.42 34.80
CA THR A 225 -12.02 -4.23 36.27
C THR A 225 -10.99 -5.06 37.07
N TYR A 226 -10.21 -5.93 36.41
CA TYR A 226 -9.22 -6.84 37.01
C TYR A 226 -7.84 -6.59 36.40
N GLY A 227 -7.30 -5.39 36.59
CA GLY A 227 -6.13 -4.83 35.89
C GLY A 227 -4.74 -5.36 36.28
N GLU A 228 -4.59 -6.62 36.67
CA GLU A 228 -3.27 -7.28 36.80
C GLU A 228 -3.07 -8.29 35.67
N GLY A 229 -2.00 -8.14 34.88
CA GLY A 229 -1.64 -9.04 33.78
C GLY A 229 -2.30 -8.74 32.42
N ASP A 230 -2.72 -7.49 32.17
CA ASP A 230 -3.35 -7.06 30.91
C ASP A 230 -2.39 -7.09 29.70
N GLU A 231 -1.08 -7.01 29.91
CA GLU A 231 -0.08 -7.05 28.82
C GLU A 231 -0.16 -8.35 28.00
N ALA A 232 -0.40 -9.48 28.66
CA ALA A 232 -0.58 -10.77 28.00
C ALA A 232 -1.81 -10.77 27.09
N LEU A 233 -2.94 -10.25 27.59
CA LEU A 233 -4.19 -10.18 26.83
C LEU A 233 -4.10 -9.18 25.69
N GLU A 234 -3.43 -8.03 25.89
CA GLU A 234 -3.16 -7.05 24.85
C GLU A 234 -2.25 -7.64 23.75
N TYR A 235 -1.21 -8.38 24.14
CA TYR A 235 -0.34 -9.09 23.20
C TYR A 235 -1.14 -10.07 22.33
N TYR A 236 -1.88 -10.99 22.94
CA TYR A 236 -2.64 -11.98 22.17
C TYR A 236 -3.75 -11.34 21.33
N ALA A 237 -4.43 -10.30 21.82
CA ALA A 237 -5.42 -9.56 21.05
C ALA A 237 -4.81 -8.90 19.80
N LYS A 238 -3.62 -8.29 19.92
CA LYS A 238 -2.93 -7.65 18.79
C LYS A 238 -2.46 -8.66 17.73
N HIS A 239 -2.12 -9.88 18.15
CA HIS A 239 -1.63 -10.95 17.27
C HIS A 239 -2.72 -11.95 16.88
N THR A 240 -4.00 -11.67 17.15
CA THR A 240 -5.11 -12.50 16.72
C THR A 240 -5.88 -11.76 15.64
N ALA A 241 -6.10 -12.43 14.51
CA ALA A 241 -6.94 -11.94 13.44
C ALA A 241 -8.14 -12.86 13.26
N GLN A 242 -9.21 -12.30 12.73
CA GLN A 242 -10.39 -13.03 12.33
C GLN A 242 -10.77 -12.65 10.90
N ILE A 243 -11.31 -13.61 10.16
CA ILE A 243 -11.85 -13.45 8.80
C ILE A 243 -13.14 -14.26 8.66
N GLU A 244 -13.95 -13.89 7.69
CA GLU A 244 -15.11 -14.68 7.25
C GLU A 244 -14.81 -15.30 5.89
N ILE A 245 -15.13 -16.57 5.71
CA ILE A 245 -14.99 -17.24 4.41
C ILE A 245 -16.27 -17.96 4.00
N VAL A 246 -16.34 -18.27 2.72
CA VAL A 246 -17.44 -18.99 2.08
C VAL A 246 -16.97 -20.38 1.67
N ARG A 247 -17.68 -21.43 2.09
CA ARG A 247 -17.47 -22.79 1.58
C ARG A 247 -18.23 -23.04 0.27
N LEU A 248 -17.94 -24.14 -0.41
CA LEU A 248 -18.56 -24.53 -1.69
C LEU A 248 -20.09 -24.67 -1.60
N ASP A 249 -20.60 -25.08 -0.44
CA ASP A 249 -22.04 -25.17 -0.14
C ASP A 249 -22.70 -23.81 0.14
N ARG A 250 -21.94 -22.71 0.00
CA ARG A 250 -22.31 -21.33 0.27
C ARG A 250 -22.55 -21.00 1.73
N THR A 251 -22.20 -21.88 2.66
CA THR A 251 -22.19 -21.55 4.09
C THR A 251 -21.06 -20.56 4.39
N MET A 252 -21.28 -19.71 5.39
CA MET A 252 -20.35 -18.69 5.84
C MET A 252 -19.75 -19.14 7.17
N GLU A 253 -18.43 -19.17 7.27
CA GLU A 253 -17.74 -19.53 8.51
C GLU A 253 -16.76 -18.44 8.92
N GLN A 254 -16.50 -18.34 10.22
CA GLN A 254 -15.52 -17.43 10.78
C GLN A 254 -14.28 -18.22 11.19
N ILE A 255 -13.11 -17.77 10.74
CA ILE A 255 -11.81 -18.34 11.12
C ILE A 255 -11.11 -17.33 12.02
N VAL A 256 -10.57 -17.80 13.13
CA VAL A 256 -9.72 -17.03 14.05
C VAL A 256 -8.34 -17.68 14.06
N PHE A 257 -7.29 -16.89 13.82
CA PHE A 257 -5.94 -17.41 13.64
C PHE A 257 -4.89 -16.44 14.19
N PRO A 258 -3.69 -16.94 14.56
CA PRO A 258 -2.58 -16.10 14.97
C PRO A 258 -1.94 -15.42 13.75
N VAL A 259 -1.67 -14.12 13.84
CA VAL A 259 -1.01 -13.35 12.79
C VAL A 259 0.46 -13.79 12.69
N PRO A 260 0.95 -14.24 11.52
CA PRO A 260 2.34 -14.63 11.35
C PRO A 260 3.30 -13.46 11.64
N ASN A 261 4.42 -13.73 12.34
CA ASN A 261 5.42 -12.72 12.69
C ASN A 261 5.95 -11.94 11.48
N ILE A 262 6.03 -12.59 10.31
CA ILE A 262 6.49 -11.95 9.08
C ILE A 262 5.57 -10.78 8.64
N CYS A 263 4.29 -10.80 9.03
CA CYS A 263 3.32 -9.77 8.69
C CYS A 263 3.54 -8.44 9.41
N GLU A 264 4.30 -8.42 10.51
CA GLU A 264 4.67 -7.18 11.22
C GLU A 264 5.62 -6.29 10.42
N PHE A 265 6.33 -6.86 9.44
CA PHE A 265 7.28 -6.14 8.60
C PHE A 265 6.62 -5.38 7.44
N LEU A 266 5.29 -5.46 7.31
CA LEU A 266 4.55 -4.71 6.30
C LEU A 266 4.48 -3.22 6.65
N THR A 267 5.00 -2.37 5.77
CA THR A 267 5.06 -0.92 6.00
C THR A 267 3.70 -0.25 5.89
N SER A 268 3.45 0.80 6.70
CA SER A 268 2.22 1.59 6.64
C SER A 268 2.05 2.32 5.29
N GLU A 269 3.15 2.68 4.63
CA GLU A 269 3.14 3.31 3.30
C GLU A 269 2.60 2.33 2.24
N SER A 270 3.08 1.09 2.24
CA SER A 270 2.57 0.04 1.34
C SER A 270 1.10 -0.27 1.61
N LYS A 271 0.68 -0.27 2.89
CA LYS A 271 -0.75 -0.42 3.24
C LYS A 271 -1.60 0.69 2.63
N LEU A 272 -1.18 1.94 2.80
CA LEU A 272 -1.90 3.10 2.27
C LEU A 272 -1.93 3.10 0.73
N ARG A 273 -0.78 2.76 0.11
CA ARG A 273 -0.65 2.66 -1.35
C ARG A 273 -1.61 1.64 -1.92
N VAL A 274 -1.67 0.42 -1.37
CA VAL A 274 -2.60 -0.62 -1.85
C VAL A 274 -4.04 -0.20 -1.62
N TYR A 275 -4.37 0.39 -0.47
CA TYR A 275 -5.73 0.85 -0.16
C TYR A 275 -6.30 1.80 -1.23
N TYR A 276 -5.49 2.76 -1.69
CA TYR A 276 -5.91 3.76 -2.69
C TYR A 276 -5.69 3.32 -4.14
N ALA A 277 -4.69 2.47 -4.42
CA ALA A 277 -4.32 2.07 -5.77
C ALA A 277 -4.99 0.77 -6.26
N THR A 278 -5.77 0.09 -5.42
CA THR A 278 -6.49 -1.13 -5.84
C THR A 278 -7.67 -0.77 -6.73
N GLU A 279 -7.69 -1.34 -7.94
CA GLU A 279 -8.74 -1.12 -8.92
C GLU A 279 -9.87 -2.13 -8.76
N ARG A 280 -11.04 -1.79 -9.31
CA ARG A 280 -12.19 -2.71 -9.38
C ARG A 280 -12.13 -3.50 -10.67
N ASP A 281 -12.47 -4.77 -10.59
CA ASP A 281 -12.68 -5.61 -11.76
C ASP A 281 -14.01 -5.27 -12.48
N GLU A 282 -14.28 -5.96 -13.59
CA GLU A 282 -15.53 -5.81 -14.36
C GLU A 282 -16.78 -6.16 -13.54
N GLN A 283 -16.65 -6.91 -12.45
CA GLN A 283 -17.73 -7.27 -11.53
C GLN A 283 -17.89 -6.28 -10.36
N GLY A 284 -17.11 -5.19 -10.36
CA GLY A 284 -17.11 -4.16 -9.33
C GLY A 284 -16.41 -4.56 -8.02
N SER A 285 -15.66 -5.67 -7.99
CA SER A 285 -14.90 -6.15 -6.83
C SER A 285 -13.43 -5.72 -6.86
N LYS A 286 -12.87 -5.42 -5.70
CA LYS A 286 -11.44 -5.10 -5.53
C LYS A 286 -10.56 -6.32 -5.22
N ILE A 287 -11.17 -7.49 -5.02
CA ILE A 287 -10.50 -8.69 -4.50
C ILE A 287 -9.48 -9.23 -5.50
N ASN A 288 -9.79 -9.21 -6.80
CA ASN A 288 -8.91 -9.80 -7.82
C ASN A 288 -7.54 -9.09 -7.88
N ASP A 289 -7.53 -7.76 -8.04
CA ASP A 289 -6.29 -6.97 -8.05
C ASP A 289 -5.55 -7.07 -6.69
N PHE A 290 -6.28 -7.07 -5.57
CA PHE A 290 -5.68 -7.26 -4.24
C PHE A 290 -4.98 -8.62 -4.11
N PHE A 291 -5.61 -9.70 -4.59
CA PHE A 291 -5.06 -11.06 -4.53
C PHE A 291 -3.79 -11.20 -5.38
N LEU A 292 -3.77 -10.61 -6.59
CA LEU A 292 -2.57 -10.58 -7.44
C LEU A 292 -1.39 -9.86 -6.77
N ARG A 293 -1.67 -8.82 -5.98
CA ARG A 293 -0.66 -8.07 -5.22
C ARG A 293 -0.22 -8.76 -3.93
N ALA A 294 -0.94 -9.78 -3.45
CA ALA A 294 -0.63 -10.43 -2.17
C ALA A 294 0.76 -11.08 -2.17
N GLU A 295 1.16 -11.69 -3.29
CA GLU A 295 2.50 -12.29 -3.43
C GLU A 295 3.62 -11.24 -3.40
N ASP A 296 3.39 -10.11 -4.07
CA ASP A 296 4.33 -8.99 -4.06
C ASP A 296 4.52 -8.42 -2.65
N LEU A 297 3.44 -8.28 -1.90
CA LEU A 297 3.47 -7.83 -0.51
C LEU A 297 4.18 -8.84 0.40
N PHE A 298 3.99 -10.14 0.17
CA PHE A 298 4.71 -11.18 0.91
C PHE A 298 6.22 -11.12 0.67
N ASN A 299 6.64 -10.95 -0.58
CA ASN A 299 8.05 -10.76 -0.92
C ASN A 299 8.62 -9.46 -0.32
N GLU A 300 7.83 -8.38 -0.28
CA GLU A 300 8.19 -7.14 0.42
C GLU A 300 8.42 -7.37 1.92
N MET A 301 7.55 -8.14 2.59
CA MET A 301 7.67 -8.47 4.02
C MET A 301 8.95 -9.27 4.32
N ILE A 302 9.25 -10.28 3.50
CA ILE A 302 10.52 -11.05 3.59
C ILE A 302 11.72 -10.13 3.43
N TRP A 303 11.66 -9.21 2.46
CA TRP A 303 12.73 -8.27 2.23
C TRP A 303 12.91 -7.29 3.40
N GLN A 304 11.82 -6.76 3.95
CA GLN A 304 11.86 -5.86 5.10
C GLN A 304 12.43 -6.54 6.35
N LYS A 305 12.15 -7.83 6.58
CA LYS A 305 12.80 -8.63 7.63
C LYS A 305 14.32 -8.67 7.43
N LYS A 306 14.79 -9.02 6.22
CA LYS A 306 16.22 -9.05 5.87
C LYS A 306 16.89 -7.67 5.98
N LEU A 307 16.18 -6.62 5.57
CA LEU A 307 16.68 -5.25 5.63
C LEU A 307 16.90 -4.78 7.06
N ARG A 308 15.99 -5.13 7.99
CA ARG A 308 16.13 -4.78 9.41
C ARG A 308 17.32 -5.47 10.10
N ALA A 309 17.77 -6.62 9.59
CA ALA A 309 19.01 -7.26 10.04
C ALA A 309 20.26 -6.41 9.70
N GLN A 310 20.15 -5.45 8.76
CA GLN A 310 21.23 -4.55 8.37
C GLN A 310 20.95 -3.10 8.82
N PRO A 311 21.45 -2.67 9.99
CA PRO A 311 21.02 -1.43 10.64
C PRO A 311 21.30 -0.16 9.82
N VAL A 312 22.44 -0.11 9.11
CA VAL A 312 22.83 1.05 8.29
C VAL A 312 21.90 1.20 7.07
N LEU A 313 21.63 0.12 6.36
CA LEU A 313 20.76 0.13 5.18
C LEU A 313 19.30 0.39 5.59
N TYR A 314 18.84 -0.20 6.69
CA TYR A 314 17.53 0.08 7.25
C TYR A 314 17.35 1.56 7.63
N TRP A 315 18.35 2.17 8.28
CA TRP A 315 18.29 3.59 8.62
C TRP A 315 18.18 4.49 7.38
N CYS A 316 18.97 4.19 6.34
CA CYS A 316 18.89 4.89 5.06
C CYS A 316 17.50 4.70 4.41
N SER A 317 16.99 3.48 4.37
CA SER A 317 15.71 3.11 3.75
C SER A 317 14.51 3.72 4.46
N ARG A 318 14.49 3.70 5.80
CA ARG A 318 13.38 4.23 6.61
C ARG A 318 13.15 5.72 6.41
N ASN A 319 14.23 6.46 6.15
CA ASN A 319 14.21 7.92 6.04
C ASN A 319 14.11 8.41 4.58
N MET A 320 13.47 7.66 3.68
CA MET A 320 13.37 7.99 2.25
C MET A 320 12.82 9.42 1.99
N SER A 321 11.75 9.81 2.69
CA SER A 321 11.13 11.14 2.54
C SER A 321 12.04 12.30 2.97
N PHE A 322 12.93 12.05 3.95
CA PHE A 322 13.91 13.01 4.42
C PHE A 322 15.00 13.26 3.37
N TRP A 323 15.56 12.19 2.78
CA TRP A 323 16.56 12.30 1.71
C TRP A 323 16.01 12.99 0.47
N SER A 324 14.75 12.69 0.11
CA SER A 324 14.04 13.37 -0.96
C SER A 324 13.88 14.87 -0.67
N SER A 325 13.56 15.21 0.58
CA SER A 325 13.38 16.61 1.01
C SER A 325 14.68 17.41 0.97
N ILE A 326 15.80 16.82 1.37
CA ILE A 326 17.12 17.45 1.26
C ILE A 326 17.44 17.73 -0.21
N SER A 327 17.27 16.73 -1.09
CA SER A 327 17.62 16.88 -2.51
C SER A 327 16.85 18.02 -3.17
N PHE A 328 15.55 18.09 -2.92
CA PHE A 328 14.70 19.16 -3.43
C PHE A 328 15.11 20.55 -2.89
N ASN A 329 15.34 20.67 -1.58
CA ASN A 329 15.73 21.94 -0.99
C ASN A 329 17.09 22.43 -1.50
N LEU A 330 18.05 21.53 -1.70
CA LEU A 330 19.34 21.84 -2.32
C LEU A 330 19.16 22.29 -3.77
N ALA A 331 18.31 21.61 -4.55
CA ALA A 331 18.02 22.01 -5.92
C ALA A 331 17.43 23.42 -5.99
N VAL A 332 16.45 23.75 -5.14
CA VAL A 332 15.87 25.10 -5.06
C VAL A 332 16.94 26.13 -4.67
N LEU A 333 17.74 25.85 -3.64
CA LEU A 333 18.81 26.74 -3.20
C LEU A 333 19.84 27.01 -4.31
N MET A 334 20.33 25.97 -4.97
CA MET A 334 21.30 26.12 -6.07
C MET A 334 20.72 26.97 -7.20
N ASN A 335 19.48 26.73 -7.61
CA ASN A 335 18.83 27.52 -8.66
C ASN A 335 18.61 28.98 -8.25
N LEU A 336 18.27 29.26 -6.99
CA LEU A 336 18.18 30.64 -6.49
C LEU A 336 19.56 31.33 -6.53
N LEU A 337 20.62 30.66 -6.12
CA LEU A 337 21.99 31.20 -6.20
C LEU A 337 22.40 31.51 -7.64
N VAL A 338 22.07 30.62 -8.57
CA VAL A 338 22.35 30.84 -10.00
C VAL A 338 21.54 32.02 -10.53
N ALA A 339 20.25 32.13 -10.16
CA ALA A 339 19.40 33.24 -10.59
C ALA A 339 19.90 34.62 -10.10
N PHE A 340 20.42 34.70 -8.86
CA PHE A 340 20.87 35.98 -8.30
C PHE A 340 22.26 36.42 -8.77
N PHE A 341 23.15 35.48 -9.07
CA PHE A 341 24.58 35.78 -9.24
C PHE A 341 25.15 35.35 -10.60
N TYR A 342 24.31 34.97 -11.57
CA TYR A 342 24.73 34.72 -12.95
C TYR A 342 24.72 36.04 -13.78
N PRO A 343 25.71 36.32 -14.66
CA PRO A 343 26.88 35.50 -14.99
C PRO A 343 27.90 35.43 -13.86
N LEU A 344 28.50 34.25 -13.69
CA LEU A 344 29.46 33.94 -12.60
C LEU A 344 30.77 34.75 -12.70
N GLU A 345 30.96 35.47 -13.80
CA GLU A 345 32.07 36.39 -14.05
C GLU A 345 31.84 37.72 -13.33
N GLY A 346 32.36 37.85 -12.11
CA GLY A 346 32.33 39.14 -11.40
C GLY A 346 32.52 39.06 -9.89
N VAL A 347 32.24 37.90 -9.27
CA VAL A 347 32.52 37.67 -7.85
C VAL A 347 33.89 36.98 -7.71
N ARG A 348 34.92 37.55 -8.36
CA ARG A 348 36.30 37.18 -8.06
C ARG A 348 36.69 37.82 -6.74
N GLY A 349 36.74 37.01 -5.69
CA GLY A 349 37.52 37.22 -4.46
C GLY A 349 37.85 38.67 -4.11
N GLY A 350 36.84 39.49 -3.81
CA GLY A 350 37.05 40.69 -3.02
C GLY A 350 37.04 40.25 -1.58
N THR A 351 38.13 40.49 -0.83
CA THR A 351 38.11 40.40 0.63
C THR A 351 36.85 41.13 1.12
N LEU A 352 35.89 40.42 1.74
CA LEU A 352 34.74 41.11 2.32
C LEU A 352 35.27 42.24 3.20
N GLU A 353 34.63 43.39 3.13
CA GLU A 353 34.90 44.50 4.02
C GLU A 353 34.94 43.95 5.47
N PRO A 354 35.96 44.30 6.29
CA PRO A 354 36.20 43.65 7.59
C PRO A 354 34.98 43.64 8.50
N HIS A 355 34.14 44.67 8.42
CA HIS A 355 32.87 44.79 9.14
C HIS A 355 31.83 43.74 8.71
N LEU A 356 31.68 43.51 7.39
CA LEU A 356 30.76 42.52 6.84
C LEU A 356 31.27 41.09 7.13
N SER A 357 32.58 40.89 7.08
CA SER A 357 33.22 39.63 7.48
C SER A 357 32.98 39.31 8.95
N ALA A 358 33.17 40.28 9.85
CA ALA A 358 32.92 40.12 11.28
C ALA A 358 31.44 39.86 11.58
N LEU A 359 30.52 40.56 10.90
CA LEU A 359 29.07 40.35 11.01
C LEU A 359 28.65 38.93 10.61
N LEU A 360 29.23 38.37 9.55
CA LEU A 360 28.93 36.99 9.14
C LEU A 360 29.49 35.96 10.13
N TRP A 361 30.66 36.20 10.73
CA TRP A 361 31.21 35.35 11.80
C TRP A 361 30.35 35.40 13.06
N THR A 362 29.92 36.59 13.48
CA THR A 362 29.02 36.71 14.64
C THR A 362 27.67 36.05 14.36
N ALA A 363 27.10 36.23 13.17
CA ALA A 363 25.87 35.55 12.77
C ALA A 363 26.01 34.02 12.76
N MET A 364 27.13 33.47 12.27
CA MET A 364 27.39 32.03 12.26
C MET A 364 27.60 31.46 13.67
N LEU A 365 28.33 32.17 14.53
CA LEU A 365 28.57 31.74 15.92
C LEU A 365 27.32 31.84 16.79
N VAL A 366 26.52 32.90 16.63
CA VAL A 366 25.24 33.07 17.34
C VAL A 366 24.23 32.00 16.89
N SER A 367 24.13 31.74 15.58
CA SER A 367 23.25 30.67 15.09
C SER A 367 23.70 29.26 15.53
N LEU A 368 25.01 29.00 15.58
CA LEU A 368 25.56 27.75 16.13
C LEU A 368 25.24 27.60 17.64
N ALA A 369 25.41 28.68 18.42
CA ALA A 369 25.09 28.68 19.84
C ALA A 369 23.58 28.44 20.09
N ILE A 370 22.71 29.01 19.25
CA ILE A 370 21.26 28.77 19.31
C ILE A 370 20.95 27.30 19.01
N VAL A 371 21.56 26.69 17.98
CA VAL A 371 21.33 25.27 17.65
C VAL A 371 21.76 24.32 18.78
N ILE A 372 22.87 24.62 19.46
CA ILE A 372 23.37 23.80 20.58
C ILE A 372 22.50 23.98 21.83
N ALA A 373 22.06 25.21 22.13
CA ALA A 373 21.25 25.50 23.31
C ALA A 373 19.78 25.08 23.15
N LEU A 374 19.21 25.26 21.96
CA LEU A 374 17.82 24.98 21.61
C LEU A 374 17.77 24.46 20.16
N PRO A 375 17.64 23.14 19.92
CA PRO A 375 17.59 22.56 18.57
C PRO A 375 16.23 22.85 17.91
N GLN A 376 15.97 24.14 17.65
CA GLN A 376 14.82 24.60 16.90
C GLN A 376 15.11 24.56 15.40
N PRO A 377 14.14 24.18 14.55
CA PRO A 377 14.32 24.06 13.10
C PRO A 377 14.73 25.39 12.45
N HIS A 378 14.31 26.52 13.01
CA HIS A 378 14.71 27.85 12.55
C HIS A 378 16.19 28.15 12.80
N GLY A 379 16.75 27.69 13.92
CA GLY A 379 18.17 27.84 14.25
C GLY A 379 19.08 27.09 13.27
N ILE A 380 18.71 25.85 12.93
CA ILE A 380 19.45 25.02 11.96
C ILE A 380 19.44 25.66 10.57
N ARG A 381 18.29 26.17 10.12
CA ARG A 381 18.17 26.87 8.83
C ARG A 381 18.99 28.17 8.80
N ALA A 382 18.96 28.95 9.88
CA ALA A 382 19.76 30.17 10.00
C ALA A 382 21.26 29.88 9.99
N PHE A 383 21.70 28.81 10.68
CA PHE A 383 23.08 28.37 10.66
C PHE A 383 23.52 27.97 9.24
N ILE A 384 22.78 27.07 8.58
CA ILE A 384 23.07 26.64 7.20
C ILE A 384 23.14 27.84 6.24
N ALA A 385 22.18 28.76 6.31
CA ALA A 385 22.16 29.95 5.47
C ALA A 385 23.38 30.86 5.72
N SER A 386 23.75 31.08 6.99
CA SER A 386 24.92 31.89 7.35
C SER A 386 26.24 31.25 6.88
N THR A 387 26.36 29.91 6.94
CA THR A 387 27.51 29.17 6.45
C THR A 387 27.62 29.22 4.93
N ILE A 388 26.51 29.03 4.20
CA ILE A 388 26.50 29.14 2.73
C ILE A 388 26.86 30.55 2.29
N LEU A 389 26.25 31.57 2.92
CA LEU A 389 26.54 32.97 2.62
C LEU A 389 28.01 33.30 2.85
N ARG A 390 28.60 32.77 3.92
CA ARG A 390 30.04 32.90 4.19
C ARG A 390 30.87 32.23 3.10
N LEU A 391 30.56 30.99 2.71
CA LEU A 391 31.29 30.24 1.68
C LEU A 391 31.29 30.99 0.33
N ILE A 392 30.15 31.55 -0.07
CA ILE A 392 30.00 32.33 -1.29
C ILE A 392 30.98 33.51 -1.31
N PHE A 393 31.03 34.29 -0.22
CA PHE A 393 31.86 35.49 -0.19
C PHE A 393 33.35 35.20 0.13
N SER A 394 33.68 34.08 0.78
CA SER A 394 35.08 33.76 1.11
C SER A 394 35.80 32.94 0.04
N VAL A 395 35.15 31.90 -0.49
CA VAL A 395 35.75 30.95 -1.46
C VAL A 395 35.37 31.32 -2.90
N GLY A 396 34.25 32.03 -3.07
CA GLY A 396 33.65 32.32 -4.36
C GLY A 396 32.43 31.43 -4.62
N LEU A 397 31.60 31.89 -5.55
CA LEU A 397 30.33 31.25 -5.87
C LEU A 397 30.50 29.92 -6.64
N GLU A 398 31.43 29.88 -7.59
CA GLU A 398 31.66 28.70 -8.44
C GLU A 398 32.11 27.46 -7.64
N PRO A 399 33.11 27.54 -6.73
CA PRO A 399 33.45 26.42 -5.85
C PRO A 399 32.32 26.04 -4.88
N THR A 400 31.54 27.02 -4.41
CA THR A 400 30.41 26.77 -3.50
C THR A 400 29.29 26.00 -4.22
N LEU A 401 28.96 26.37 -5.46
CA LEU A 401 28.00 25.64 -6.29
C LEU A 401 28.47 24.24 -6.63
N PHE A 402 29.76 24.04 -6.90
CA PHE A 402 30.34 22.72 -7.10
C PHE A 402 30.17 21.83 -5.85
N LEU A 403 30.48 22.37 -4.66
CA LEU A 403 30.33 21.63 -3.39
C LEU A 403 28.86 21.25 -3.12
N LEU A 404 27.93 22.19 -3.31
CA LEU A 404 26.49 21.93 -3.14
C LEU A 404 25.96 20.91 -4.15
N GLY A 405 26.41 20.98 -5.40
CA GLY A 405 26.05 20.03 -6.45
C GLY A 405 26.58 18.62 -6.16
N ALA A 406 27.84 18.50 -5.74
CA ALA A 406 28.44 17.23 -5.32
C ALA A 406 27.72 16.64 -4.10
N PHE A 407 27.36 17.48 -3.12
CA PHE A 407 26.57 17.04 -1.96
C PHE A 407 25.16 16.56 -2.37
N ASN A 408 24.49 17.26 -3.29
CA ASN A 408 23.20 16.82 -3.81
C ASN A 408 23.30 15.49 -4.57
N LEU A 409 24.38 15.29 -5.35
CA LEU A 409 24.64 14.02 -6.05
C LEU A 409 24.80 12.86 -5.05
N CYS A 410 25.64 13.03 -4.01
CA CYS A 410 25.81 12.04 -2.95
C CYS A 410 24.50 11.74 -2.23
N ASN A 411 23.74 12.78 -1.87
CA ASN A 411 22.42 12.65 -1.25
C ASN A 411 21.45 11.88 -2.15
N LYS A 412 21.46 12.13 -3.46
CA LYS A 412 20.58 11.41 -4.40
C LYS A 412 20.99 9.95 -4.57
N ILE A 413 22.27 9.61 -4.49
CA ILE A 413 22.74 8.21 -4.47
C ILE A 413 22.22 7.50 -3.21
N ILE A 414 22.29 8.14 -2.04
CA ILE A 414 21.74 7.60 -0.79
C ILE A 414 20.22 7.42 -0.92
N PHE A 415 19.52 8.41 -1.47
CA PHE A 415 18.09 8.30 -1.75
C PHE A 415 17.78 7.12 -2.68
N LEU A 416 18.56 6.91 -3.74
CA LEU A 416 18.32 5.81 -4.68
C LEU A 416 18.50 4.45 -3.98
N MET A 417 19.53 4.30 -3.16
CA MET A 417 19.72 3.11 -2.33
C MET A 417 18.57 2.91 -1.33
N SER A 418 18.08 4.00 -0.74
CA SER A 418 16.92 4.02 0.16
C SER A 418 15.62 3.60 -0.56
N PHE A 419 15.38 4.10 -1.78
CA PHE A 419 14.21 3.78 -2.60
C PHE A 419 14.18 2.30 -2.99
N VAL A 420 15.29 1.80 -3.52
CA VAL A 420 15.43 0.39 -3.92
C VAL A 420 15.36 -0.53 -2.70
N GLY A 421 15.97 -0.10 -1.59
CA GLY A 421 15.88 -0.77 -0.29
C GLY A 421 14.46 -0.82 0.28
N ASN A 422 13.65 0.23 0.16
CA ASN A 422 12.33 0.25 0.78
C ASN A 422 11.32 -0.62 0.03
N ARG A 423 11.34 -0.57 -1.31
CA ARG A 423 10.41 -1.34 -2.15
C ARG A 423 10.86 -2.77 -2.44
N GLY A 424 12.09 -3.14 -2.07
CA GLY A 424 12.62 -4.49 -2.30
C GLY A 424 12.75 -4.87 -3.78
N THR A 425 12.88 -3.90 -4.70
CA THR A 425 12.88 -4.15 -6.15
C THR A 425 14.05 -5.02 -6.62
N PHE A 426 15.08 -5.25 -5.78
CA PHE A 426 16.14 -6.22 -6.03
C PHE A 426 15.63 -7.66 -6.20
N THR A 427 14.56 -8.05 -5.50
CA THR A 427 14.05 -9.44 -5.52
C THR A 427 13.39 -9.82 -6.85
N ARG A 428 12.87 -8.83 -7.59
CA ARG A 428 12.22 -9.02 -8.90
C ARG A 428 13.20 -9.12 -10.08
N GLY A 429 14.49 -8.91 -9.83
CA GLY A 429 15.56 -8.96 -10.83
C GLY A 429 15.79 -7.64 -11.59
N TYR A 430 17.00 -7.48 -12.15
CA TYR A 430 17.46 -6.22 -12.78
C TYR A 430 16.62 -5.76 -13.98
N LYS A 431 16.09 -6.70 -14.78
CA LYS A 431 15.29 -6.36 -15.96
C LYS A 431 13.97 -5.68 -15.58
N ALA A 432 13.30 -6.17 -14.54
CA ALA A 432 12.07 -5.57 -14.02
C ALA A 432 12.35 -4.18 -13.43
N MET A 433 13.48 -4.00 -12.74
CA MET A 433 13.89 -2.72 -12.17
C MET A 433 14.08 -1.62 -13.23
N ILE A 434 14.71 -1.93 -14.38
CA ILE A 434 14.95 -0.94 -15.44
C ILE A 434 13.66 -0.56 -16.17
N MET A 435 12.68 -1.48 -16.23
CA MET A 435 11.37 -1.21 -16.82
C MET A 435 10.46 -0.36 -15.92
N ASP A 436 10.80 -0.21 -14.64
CA ASP A 436 10.05 0.63 -13.73
C ASP A 436 10.30 2.12 -14.03
N VAL A 437 9.22 2.82 -14.40
CA VAL A 437 9.24 4.25 -14.76
C VAL A 437 9.65 5.11 -13.58
N GLU A 438 9.26 4.74 -12.34
CA GLU A 438 9.66 5.47 -11.14
C GLU A 438 11.18 5.38 -10.94
N PHE A 439 11.77 4.19 -11.10
CA PHE A 439 13.22 4.02 -10.99
C PHE A 439 13.96 4.82 -12.08
N LEU A 440 13.49 4.75 -13.33
CA LEU A 440 14.09 5.48 -14.45
C LEU A 440 14.07 7.00 -14.22
N TYR A 441 12.98 7.55 -13.67
CA TYR A 441 12.89 8.96 -13.31
C TYR A 441 14.02 9.38 -12.34
N HIS A 442 14.28 8.57 -11.31
CA HIS A 442 15.33 8.87 -10.33
C HIS A 442 16.74 8.73 -10.91
N VAL A 443 16.95 7.80 -11.85
CA VAL A 443 18.21 7.68 -12.61
C VAL A 443 18.42 8.89 -13.52
N ILE A 444 17.39 9.35 -14.22
CA ILE A 444 17.46 10.57 -15.06
C ILE A 444 17.78 11.79 -14.18
N TYR A 445 17.16 11.91 -13.01
CA TYR A 445 17.48 12.98 -12.06
C TYR A 445 18.95 12.95 -11.63
N LEU A 446 19.51 11.76 -11.36
CA LEU A 446 20.92 11.59 -11.02
C LEU A 446 21.83 12.04 -12.19
N ILE A 447 21.49 11.68 -13.42
CA ILE A 447 22.22 12.10 -14.63
C ILE A 447 22.19 13.62 -14.77
N ILE A 448 21.03 14.26 -14.64
CA ILE A 448 20.91 15.73 -14.71
C ILE A 448 21.75 16.40 -13.60
N CYS A 449 21.75 15.85 -12.38
CA CYS A 449 22.59 16.34 -11.30
C CYS A 449 24.09 16.25 -11.65
N SER A 450 24.52 15.16 -12.29
CA SER A 450 25.91 15.01 -12.75
C SER A 450 26.27 16.00 -13.87
N LEU A 451 25.36 16.25 -14.82
CA LEU A 451 25.55 17.25 -15.88
C LEU A 451 25.63 18.68 -15.32
N GLY A 452 24.88 18.96 -14.25
CA GLY A 452 24.97 20.24 -13.52
C GLY A 452 26.33 20.50 -12.87
N VAL A 453 26.99 19.44 -12.39
CA VAL A 453 28.31 19.51 -11.75
C VAL A 453 29.44 19.56 -12.79
N PHE A 454 29.38 18.71 -13.82
CA PHE A 454 30.51 18.50 -14.75
C PHE A 454 30.43 19.26 -16.07
N VAL A 455 29.23 19.65 -16.52
CA VAL A 455 29.03 20.28 -17.84
C VAL A 455 28.68 21.75 -17.71
N HIS A 456 27.51 22.06 -17.13
CA HIS A 456 27.07 23.45 -16.98
C HIS A 456 26.02 23.63 -15.89
N VAL A 457 26.10 24.74 -15.16
CA VAL A 457 25.24 25.07 -14.01
C VAL A 457 23.74 25.16 -14.35
N PHE A 458 23.39 25.46 -15.60
CA PHE A 458 21.99 25.54 -16.06
C PHE A 458 21.23 24.20 -16.01
N PHE A 459 21.91 23.05 -15.99
CA PHE A 459 21.22 21.77 -15.82
C PHE A 459 20.50 21.66 -14.47
N TYR A 460 20.90 22.45 -13.45
CA TYR A 460 20.17 22.50 -12.20
C TYR A 460 18.72 23.00 -12.36
N SER A 461 18.42 23.80 -13.39
CA SER A 461 17.04 24.27 -13.65
C SER A 461 16.07 23.13 -13.92
N LEU A 462 16.52 22.05 -14.56
CA LEU A 462 15.71 20.87 -14.84
C LEU A 462 15.37 20.09 -13.57
N LEU A 463 16.19 20.20 -12.51
CA LEU A 463 15.91 19.54 -11.23
C LEU A 463 14.69 20.13 -10.52
N LEU A 464 14.27 21.36 -10.85
CA LEU A 464 13.08 21.99 -10.28
C LEU A 464 11.78 21.31 -10.71
N PHE A 465 11.78 20.58 -11.82
CA PHE A 465 10.62 19.80 -12.26
C PHE A 465 10.23 18.70 -11.26
N ASP A 466 11.10 18.36 -10.32
CA ASP A 466 10.78 17.45 -9.21
C ASP A 466 9.62 17.95 -8.31
N LEU A 467 9.36 19.26 -8.32
CA LEU A 467 8.17 19.84 -7.68
C LEU A 467 6.86 19.19 -8.19
N VAL A 468 6.80 18.88 -9.48
CA VAL A 468 5.62 18.26 -10.11
C VAL A 468 5.37 16.85 -9.57
N TYR A 469 6.43 16.06 -9.41
CA TYR A 469 6.31 14.68 -8.92
C TYR A 469 5.96 14.65 -7.43
N ARG A 470 6.47 15.63 -6.67
CA ARG A 470 6.29 15.70 -5.22
C ARG A 470 4.90 16.15 -4.79
N GLU A 471 4.24 17.00 -5.58
CA GLU A 471 2.96 17.61 -5.24
C GLU A 471 1.81 16.99 -6.07
N GLU A 472 0.94 16.20 -5.42
CA GLU A 472 -0.17 15.51 -6.10
C GLU A 472 -1.12 16.49 -6.81
N THR A 473 -1.31 17.70 -6.25
CA THR A 473 -2.18 18.72 -6.84
C THR A 473 -1.67 19.20 -8.20
N LEU A 474 -0.37 19.45 -8.33
CA LEU A 474 0.26 19.85 -9.60
C LEU A 474 0.26 18.70 -10.60
N LEU A 475 0.51 17.47 -10.15
CA LEU A 475 0.41 16.30 -11.01
C LEU A 475 -1.01 16.14 -11.59
N ASN A 476 -2.04 16.38 -10.78
CA ASN A 476 -3.43 16.34 -11.23
C ASN A 476 -3.75 17.46 -12.25
N VAL A 477 -3.16 18.64 -12.09
CA VAL A 477 -3.23 19.73 -13.09
C VAL A 477 -2.61 19.29 -14.41
N ILE A 478 -1.44 18.64 -14.40
CA ILE A 478 -0.83 18.13 -15.65
C ILE A 478 -1.65 17.00 -16.25
N LYS A 479 -2.22 16.11 -15.42
CA LYS A 479 -3.11 15.03 -15.87
C LYS A 479 -4.34 15.53 -16.63
N SER A 480 -4.86 16.72 -16.31
CA SER A 480 -5.95 17.32 -17.08
C SER A 480 -5.59 17.50 -18.55
N VAL A 481 -4.37 17.95 -18.84
CA VAL A 481 -3.88 18.16 -20.21
C VAL A 481 -3.48 16.84 -20.87
N THR A 482 -2.86 15.91 -20.13
CA THR A 482 -2.32 14.68 -20.72
C THR A 482 -3.36 13.60 -20.96
N ARG A 483 -4.43 13.52 -20.17
CA ARG A 483 -5.47 12.47 -20.29
C ARG A 483 -6.19 12.52 -21.63
N ASN A 484 -6.70 13.69 -22.02
CA ASN A 484 -7.32 13.91 -23.34
C ASN A 484 -6.35 14.58 -24.33
N GLY A 485 -5.04 14.34 -24.18
CA GLY A 485 -4.00 14.96 -25.00
C GLY A 485 -4.18 14.71 -26.50
N ARG A 486 -4.75 13.56 -26.89
CA ARG A 486 -5.10 13.26 -28.30
C ARG A 486 -6.06 14.29 -28.90
N SER A 487 -7.09 14.69 -28.15
CA SER A 487 -8.08 15.67 -28.59
C SER A 487 -7.47 17.07 -28.70
N ILE A 488 -6.59 17.43 -27.76
CA ILE A 488 -5.85 18.70 -27.80
C ILE A 488 -4.92 18.75 -29.02
N VAL A 489 -4.16 17.68 -29.27
CA VAL A 489 -3.28 17.58 -30.45
C VAL A 489 -4.09 17.66 -31.74
N LEU A 490 -5.23 16.96 -31.84
CA LEU A 490 -6.09 17.03 -33.02
C LEU A 490 -6.66 18.44 -33.25
N THR A 491 -7.01 19.15 -32.17
CA THR A 491 -7.48 20.54 -32.23
C THR A 491 -6.36 21.49 -32.65
N ALA A 492 -5.12 21.28 -32.18
CA ALA A 492 -3.95 22.04 -32.61
C ALA A 492 -3.63 21.79 -34.10
N VAL A 493 -3.80 20.54 -34.58
CA VAL A 493 -3.68 20.22 -36.01
C VAL A 493 -4.77 20.92 -36.83
N LEU A 494 -6.02 20.95 -36.35
CA LEU A 494 -7.09 21.73 -36.98
C LEU A 494 -6.75 23.22 -37.03
N ALA A 495 -6.20 23.79 -35.95
CA ALA A 495 -5.73 25.17 -35.90
C ALA A 495 -4.66 25.42 -36.98
N LEU A 496 -3.69 24.52 -37.11
CA LEU A 496 -2.62 24.61 -38.11
C LEU A 496 -3.18 24.54 -39.55
N ILE A 497 -4.15 23.67 -39.80
CA ILE A 497 -4.82 23.57 -41.11
C ILE A 497 -5.57 24.87 -41.43
N LEU A 498 -6.29 25.44 -40.47
CA LEU A 498 -7.01 26.70 -40.66
C LEU A 498 -6.04 27.86 -40.91
N VAL A 499 -4.98 27.98 -40.10
CA VAL A 499 -3.91 28.96 -40.31
C VAL A 499 -3.31 28.81 -41.70
N TYR A 500 -3.03 27.58 -42.15
CA TYR A 500 -2.52 27.30 -43.49
C TYR A 500 -3.46 27.81 -44.60
N LEU A 501 -4.76 27.56 -44.49
CA LEU A 501 -5.76 28.05 -45.46
C LEU A 501 -5.82 29.58 -45.48
N PHE A 502 -5.83 30.23 -44.32
CA PHE A 502 -5.80 31.70 -44.23
C PHE A 502 -4.50 32.27 -44.81
N SER A 503 -3.35 31.61 -44.61
CA SER A 503 -2.08 32.02 -45.20
C SER A 503 -2.05 31.91 -46.72
N ILE A 504 -2.74 30.92 -47.34
CA ILE A 504 -2.89 30.86 -48.80
C ILE A 504 -3.68 32.06 -49.32
N VAL A 505 -4.82 32.37 -48.67
CA VAL A 505 -5.64 33.53 -49.04
C VAL A 505 -4.87 34.84 -48.84
N GLY A 506 -4.13 34.96 -47.72
CA GLY A 506 -3.24 36.07 -47.45
C GLY A 506 -2.13 36.23 -48.51
N TYR A 507 -1.51 35.13 -48.92
CA TYR A 507 -0.45 35.12 -49.93
C TYR A 507 -0.96 35.51 -51.33
N ILE A 508 -2.16 35.09 -51.72
CA ILE A 508 -2.71 35.37 -53.06
C ILE A 508 -3.26 36.79 -53.14
N PHE A 509 -4.00 37.25 -52.13
CA PHE A 509 -4.77 38.51 -52.22
C PHE A 509 -4.16 39.68 -51.44
N PHE A 510 -3.42 39.41 -50.35
CA PHE A 510 -2.94 40.44 -49.41
C PHE A 510 -1.42 40.42 -49.22
N GLN A 511 -0.67 39.83 -50.16
CA GLN A 511 0.79 39.65 -50.08
C GLN A 511 1.53 40.93 -49.68
N ASN A 512 1.15 42.06 -50.28
CA ASN A 512 1.80 43.36 -50.07
C ASN A 512 1.46 44.02 -48.72
N ASP A 513 0.47 43.53 -47.99
CA ASP A 513 0.06 44.08 -46.68
C ASP A 513 0.83 43.45 -45.49
N PHE A 514 1.56 42.36 -45.73
CA PHE A 514 2.45 41.70 -44.75
C PHE A 514 3.77 42.44 -44.62
N ILE A 515 3.71 43.61 -43.98
CA ILE A 515 4.86 44.46 -43.70
C ILE A 515 5.08 44.51 -42.19
N LEU A 516 6.19 43.97 -41.73
CA LEU A 516 6.60 44.02 -40.32
C LEU A 516 7.69 45.08 -40.13
N THR A 517 7.60 45.82 -39.03
CA THR A 517 8.69 46.69 -38.55
C THR A 517 9.74 45.82 -37.89
N VAL A 518 10.96 45.83 -38.41
CA VAL A 518 12.06 45.00 -37.92
C VAL A 518 13.22 45.88 -37.47
N ASP A 519 13.74 45.61 -36.28
CA ASP A 519 14.97 46.23 -35.81
C ASP A 519 16.17 45.46 -36.38
N ARG A 520 16.84 46.03 -37.39
CA ARG A 520 18.05 45.41 -37.96
C ARG A 520 19.20 45.48 -36.98
N ILE A 521 19.79 44.33 -36.69
CA ILE A 521 21.02 44.24 -35.91
C ILE A 521 22.17 44.77 -36.80
N PRO A 522 22.93 45.80 -36.36
CA PRO A 522 24.04 46.31 -37.16
C PRO A 522 25.13 45.25 -37.32
N ASN A 523 25.44 44.90 -38.58
CA ASN A 523 26.51 43.96 -38.92
C ASN A 523 27.87 44.54 -38.48
N LYS A 524 28.43 44.05 -37.38
CA LYS A 524 29.83 44.34 -36.99
C LYS A 524 30.86 43.41 -37.64
N THR A 525 30.51 42.73 -38.74
CA THR A 525 31.35 41.73 -39.42
C THR A 525 31.44 41.93 -40.93
N GLN A 526 31.45 43.18 -41.41
CA GLN A 526 31.73 43.49 -42.81
C GLN A 526 32.62 44.72 -43.01
N GLU A 527 33.71 44.82 -42.22
CA GLU A 527 34.90 45.65 -42.55
C GLU A 527 36.22 44.90 -42.33
N SER A 528 36.20 43.55 -42.27
CA SER A 528 37.44 42.76 -42.32
C SER A 528 37.28 41.60 -43.31
N GLY A 529 37.13 41.95 -44.59
CA GLY A 529 37.32 41.05 -45.71
C GLY A 529 38.81 40.97 -46.05
N GLY A 530 39.55 40.16 -45.30
CA GLY A 530 40.97 39.90 -45.51
C GLY A 530 41.38 38.54 -44.95
N SER A 531 41.16 37.48 -45.74
CA SER A 531 41.85 36.17 -45.71
C SER A 531 42.52 35.70 -44.41
N MET A 532 41.78 35.01 -43.52
CA MET A 532 42.36 34.16 -42.45
C MET A 532 42.78 32.77 -42.99
N VAL A 533 43.50 32.72 -44.12
CA VAL A 533 44.17 31.49 -44.61
C VAL A 533 45.70 31.67 -44.70
N GLY A 534 46.24 32.82 -44.33
CA GLY A 534 47.66 33.15 -44.52
C GLY A 534 48.55 33.22 -43.27
N GLU A 535 48.02 33.04 -42.05
CA GLU A 535 48.79 33.30 -40.82
C GLU A 535 49.28 32.02 -40.12
N PHE A 536 49.85 31.11 -40.92
CA PHE A 536 50.71 30.03 -40.42
C PHE A 536 52.13 30.08 -41.02
N LEU A 537 52.49 31.10 -41.81
CA LEU A 537 53.84 31.27 -42.32
C LEU A 537 54.29 32.73 -42.31
N SER A 538 55.56 32.91 -41.95
CA SER A 538 56.37 34.13 -41.94
C SER A 538 56.11 35.17 -40.83
N ALA A 539 56.71 34.89 -39.67
CA ALA A 539 57.42 35.92 -38.93
C ALA A 539 58.53 36.53 -39.81
N GLY A 540 58.60 37.86 -39.90
CA GLY A 540 59.72 38.52 -40.57
C GLY A 540 59.48 40.00 -40.93
N THR A 541 59.81 40.88 -39.99
CA THR A 541 60.60 42.12 -40.16
C THR A 541 60.31 43.10 -41.31
N CYS A 542 60.02 44.37 -40.96
CA CYS A 542 60.64 45.62 -41.50
C CYS A 542 59.93 46.84 -40.90
N ARG A 543 60.50 47.57 -39.93
CA ARG A 543 61.53 48.62 -39.97
C ARG A 543 61.14 49.89 -40.77
N LYS A 544 60.94 50.95 -39.97
CA LYS A 544 60.78 52.38 -40.23
C LYS A 544 61.97 52.97 -41.01
N GLU A 545 61.72 53.81 -42.02
CA GLU A 545 62.50 55.04 -42.33
C GLU A 545 62.00 55.80 -43.58
N SER A 546 62.08 57.14 -43.49
CA SER A 546 62.04 58.17 -44.55
C SER A 546 60.69 58.35 -45.28
N GLY A 547 60.14 59.54 -45.51
CA GLY A 547 60.62 60.92 -45.46
C GLY A 547 59.83 61.70 -46.51
N GLU A 548 59.24 62.84 -46.12
CA GLU A 548 58.65 63.90 -46.98
C GLU A 548 57.37 63.56 -47.76
N ASN A 549 56.41 64.44 -48.03
CA ASN A 549 55.90 65.72 -47.52
C ASN A 549 54.62 65.92 -48.36
N CYS A 550 53.54 66.46 -47.80
CA CYS A 550 52.78 67.50 -48.49
C CYS A 550 51.74 68.13 -47.58
N SER A 551 51.84 69.44 -47.54
CA SER A 551 51.31 70.42 -46.62
C SER A 551 49.91 70.91 -47.01
N SER A 552 49.09 71.11 -45.97
CA SER A 552 48.13 72.19 -45.71
C SER A 552 47.46 72.95 -46.87
N GLU A 553 46.12 72.88 -46.90
CA GLU A 553 45.28 74.08 -47.03
C GLU A 553 44.12 74.03 -46.02
N ALA A 554 43.89 75.16 -45.36
CA ALA A 554 42.94 75.36 -44.28
C ALA A 554 41.61 75.89 -44.82
N VAL A 555 40.48 75.26 -44.48
CA VAL A 555 39.14 75.87 -44.62
C VAL A 555 38.21 75.38 -43.50
N PHE A 556 37.84 76.32 -42.63
CA PHE A 556 36.61 76.46 -41.84
C PHE A 556 36.14 75.32 -40.91
N GLU A 557 36.05 75.66 -39.61
CA GLU A 557 35.13 75.02 -38.66
C GLU A 557 33.70 75.08 -39.21
N VAL A 558 33.21 73.96 -39.72
CA VAL A 558 31.77 73.68 -39.78
C VAL A 558 31.47 72.74 -38.63
N VAL A 559 30.65 73.24 -37.71
CA VAL A 559 29.96 72.47 -36.68
C VAL A 559 29.25 71.30 -37.36
N HIS A 560 29.88 70.13 -37.38
CA HIS A 560 29.17 68.86 -37.54
C HIS A 560 28.53 68.54 -36.19
N THR A 561 27.32 69.05 -36.02
CA THR A 561 26.33 68.34 -35.20
C THR A 561 26.29 66.90 -35.71
N PRO A 562 26.49 65.87 -34.88
CA PRO A 562 26.10 64.53 -35.28
C PRO A 562 24.59 64.60 -35.58
N PRO A 563 24.12 64.09 -36.73
CA PRO A 563 22.69 63.99 -36.95
C PRO A 563 22.09 63.17 -35.79
N PRO A 564 20.87 63.50 -35.32
CA PRO A 564 20.17 62.60 -34.41
C PRO A 564 20.14 61.24 -35.08
N ALA A 565 20.46 60.18 -34.33
CA ALA A 565 20.29 58.81 -34.81
C ALA A 565 18.83 58.63 -35.24
N LEU A 566 18.58 58.81 -36.54
CA LEU A 566 17.36 58.41 -37.19
C LEU A 566 17.34 56.89 -37.09
N VAL A 567 16.58 56.38 -36.12
CA VAL A 567 16.15 54.99 -36.12
C VAL A 567 15.28 54.85 -37.36
N ILE A 568 15.88 54.40 -38.47
CA ILE A 568 15.14 54.02 -39.65
C ILE A 568 14.42 52.73 -39.25
N GLU A 569 13.12 52.83 -38.93
CA GLU A 569 12.24 51.67 -38.83
C GLU A 569 12.20 51.01 -40.21
N ASP A 570 13.09 50.05 -40.44
CA ASP A 570 13.12 49.27 -41.65
C ASP A 570 11.90 48.34 -41.68
N LYS A 571 11.05 48.55 -42.67
CA LYS A 571 9.86 47.74 -42.94
C LYS A 571 10.24 46.58 -43.86
N GLU A 572 10.03 45.35 -43.39
CA GLU A 572 10.35 44.14 -44.13
C GLU A 572 9.08 43.41 -44.57
N ARG A 573 9.09 42.88 -45.80
CA ARG A 573 8.00 42.06 -46.34
C ARG A 573 8.20 40.62 -45.93
N THR A 574 7.25 40.05 -45.19
CA THR A 574 7.40 38.71 -44.59
C THR A 574 6.57 37.62 -45.28
N CYS A 575 5.82 37.96 -46.33
CA CYS A 575 4.96 37.04 -47.09
C CYS A 575 5.42 36.91 -48.57
N ASP A 576 6.73 36.96 -48.84
CA ASP A 576 7.26 36.76 -50.21
C ASP A 576 7.22 35.28 -50.64
N SER A 577 7.29 34.35 -49.68
CA SER A 577 7.05 32.92 -49.89
C SER A 577 5.87 32.44 -49.04
N LEU A 578 5.14 31.44 -49.53
CA LEU A 578 4.00 30.85 -48.80
C LEU A 578 4.42 30.32 -47.43
N LEU A 579 5.62 29.71 -47.33
CA LEU A 579 6.15 29.21 -46.07
C LEU A 579 6.35 30.34 -45.04
N MET A 580 6.98 31.45 -45.44
CA MET A 580 7.17 32.60 -44.56
C MET A 580 5.83 33.26 -44.19
N CYS A 581 4.85 33.24 -45.09
CA CYS A 581 3.51 33.70 -44.80
C CYS A 581 2.81 32.83 -43.74
N ILE A 582 2.94 31.51 -43.82
CA ILE A 582 2.43 30.56 -42.80
C ILE A 582 3.09 30.82 -41.45
N VAL A 583 4.43 30.91 -41.42
CA VAL A 583 5.18 31.19 -40.19
C VAL A 583 4.78 32.53 -39.58
N THR A 584 4.59 33.56 -40.41
CA THR A 584 4.17 34.90 -39.97
C THR A 584 2.77 34.88 -39.36
N VAL A 585 1.78 34.27 -40.03
CA VAL A 585 0.41 34.16 -39.52
C VAL A 585 0.35 33.26 -38.28
N LEU A 586 1.11 32.17 -38.23
CA LEU A 586 1.17 31.28 -37.08
C LEU A 586 1.78 31.96 -35.85
N SER A 587 2.93 32.63 -36.01
CA SER A 587 3.69 33.23 -34.91
C SER A 587 3.08 34.55 -34.42
N HIS A 588 2.79 35.47 -35.34
CA HIS A 588 2.27 36.79 -34.99
C HIS A 588 0.75 36.83 -35.01
N GLY A 589 0.09 36.11 -35.92
CA GLY A 589 -1.37 36.12 -36.03
C GLY A 589 -2.08 35.40 -34.87
N LEU A 590 -1.54 34.28 -34.37
CA LEU A 590 -2.13 33.59 -33.20
C LEU A 590 -1.79 34.26 -31.86
N ARG A 591 -0.60 34.84 -31.73
CA ARG A 591 -0.11 35.43 -30.47
C ARG A 591 -0.62 36.84 -30.24
N SER A 592 -0.90 37.60 -31.31
CA SER A 592 -1.55 38.91 -31.21
C SER A 592 -3.02 38.72 -30.85
N GLY A 593 -3.46 39.28 -29.73
CA GLY A 593 -4.79 39.05 -29.17
C GLY A 593 -5.97 39.43 -30.09
N GLY A 594 -5.78 40.34 -31.07
CA GLY A 594 -6.78 40.70 -32.08
C GLY A 594 -6.65 39.93 -33.40
N GLY A 595 -5.77 38.93 -33.48
CA GLY A 595 -5.56 38.11 -34.67
C GLY A 595 -4.55 38.69 -35.67
N VAL A 596 -4.56 38.18 -36.90
CA VAL A 596 -3.65 38.59 -37.99
C VAL A 596 -3.84 40.05 -38.42
N GLY A 597 -5.02 40.63 -38.17
CA GLY A 597 -5.35 42.01 -38.52
C GLY A 597 -4.49 43.06 -37.81
N ASP A 598 -4.03 42.77 -36.60
CA ASP A 598 -3.15 43.65 -35.82
C ASP A 598 -1.70 43.65 -36.34
N VAL A 599 -1.33 42.59 -37.07
CA VAL A 599 0.03 42.37 -37.60
C VAL A 599 0.19 43.03 -38.97
N LEU A 600 -0.90 43.07 -39.73
CA LEU A 600 -0.96 43.61 -41.08
C LEU A 600 -1.08 45.13 -41.09
N ARG A 601 -0.68 45.77 -42.20
CA ARG A 601 -0.88 47.21 -42.39
C ARG A 601 -2.38 47.56 -42.29
N LYS A 602 -2.69 48.67 -41.61
CA LYS A 602 -4.04 49.24 -41.56
C LYS A 602 -4.43 49.81 -42.94
N PRO A 603 -5.48 49.30 -43.61
CA PRO A 603 -5.90 49.78 -44.93
C PRO A 603 -6.65 51.12 -44.85
N SER A 604 -6.58 51.94 -45.90
CA SER A 604 -7.41 53.15 -46.03
C SER A 604 -8.83 52.80 -46.51
N LYS A 605 -9.83 53.62 -46.13
CA LYS A 605 -11.24 53.48 -46.54
C LYS A 605 -11.46 53.56 -48.07
N GLU A 606 -10.49 54.11 -48.79
CA GLU A 606 -10.55 54.35 -50.24
C GLU A 606 -9.98 53.19 -51.08
N GLU A 607 -9.38 52.18 -50.42
CA GLU A 607 -8.80 51.02 -51.10
C GLU A 607 -9.90 50.04 -51.56
N PRO A 608 -9.85 49.50 -52.80
CA PRO A 608 -10.91 48.66 -53.36
C PRO A 608 -11.11 47.33 -52.62
N LEU A 609 -10.07 46.85 -51.91
CA LEU A 609 -10.08 45.61 -51.14
C LEU A 609 -10.35 45.84 -49.64
N PHE A 610 -10.72 47.06 -49.22
CA PHE A 610 -10.97 47.37 -47.81
C PHE A 610 -12.02 46.44 -47.17
N ALA A 611 -13.17 46.24 -47.83
CA ALA A 611 -14.23 45.38 -47.30
C ALA A 611 -13.81 43.90 -47.22
N ALA A 612 -13.10 43.40 -48.24
CA ALA A 612 -12.57 42.04 -48.25
C ALA A 612 -11.52 41.82 -47.14
N ARG A 613 -10.68 42.83 -46.88
CA ARG A 613 -9.66 42.84 -45.82
C ARG A 613 -10.32 42.76 -44.43
N VAL A 614 -11.36 43.55 -44.17
CA VAL A 614 -12.11 43.52 -42.90
C VAL A 614 -12.77 42.15 -42.68
N ILE A 615 -13.39 41.57 -43.72
CA ILE A 615 -14.00 40.23 -43.63
C ILE A 615 -12.94 39.18 -43.32
N TYR A 616 -11.78 39.23 -43.97
CA TYR A 616 -10.66 38.31 -43.71
C TYR A 616 -10.19 38.39 -42.24
N ASP A 617 -10.02 39.60 -41.70
CA ASP A 617 -9.61 39.80 -40.31
C ASP A 617 -10.64 39.28 -39.31
N LEU A 618 -11.92 39.59 -39.52
CA LEU A 618 -13.01 39.11 -38.67
C LEU A 618 -13.15 37.59 -38.72
N LEU A 619 -13.07 36.98 -39.91
CA LEU A 619 -13.15 35.53 -40.06
C LEU A 619 -11.98 34.84 -39.37
N PHE A 620 -10.76 35.36 -39.51
CA PHE A 620 -9.60 34.84 -38.80
C PHE A 620 -9.80 34.94 -37.28
N PHE A 621 -10.23 36.11 -36.79
CA PHE A 621 -10.46 36.34 -35.37
C PHE A 621 -11.53 35.40 -34.79
N PHE A 622 -12.71 35.29 -35.41
CA PHE A 622 -13.78 34.43 -34.90
C PHE A 622 -13.44 32.94 -35.03
N MET A 623 -12.94 32.49 -36.18
CA MET A 623 -12.71 31.06 -36.41
C MET A 623 -11.49 30.54 -35.67
N VAL A 624 -10.36 31.26 -35.72
CA VAL A 624 -9.09 30.75 -35.19
C VAL A 624 -8.89 31.14 -33.74
N ILE A 625 -9.13 32.40 -33.36
CA ILE A 625 -8.93 32.86 -31.98
C ILE A 625 -10.12 32.49 -31.10
N ILE A 626 -11.33 32.89 -31.46
CA ILE A 626 -12.49 32.68 -30.58
C ILE A 626 -12.96 31.23 -30.56
N ILE A 627 -13.02 30.53 -31.70
CA ILE A 627 -13.52 29.15 -31.72
C ILE A 627 -12.40 28.16 -31.39
N VAL A 628 -11.33 28.10 -32.19
CA VAL A 628 -10.34 27.01 -32.07
C VAL A 628 -9.49 27.12 -30.80
N LEU A 629 -8.99 28.31 -30.45
CA LEU A 629 -8.17 28.45 -29.23
C LEU A 629 -8.99 28.22 -27.96
N ASN A 630 -10.24 28.69 -27.91
CA ASN A 630 -11.13 28.41 -26.78
C ASN A 630 -11.63 26.96 -26.76
N LEU A 631 -11.66 26.24 -27.88
CA LEU A 631 -11.95 24.81 -27.89
C LEU A 631 -10.87 24.03 -27.14
N ILE A 632 -9.58 24.41 -27.29
CA ILE A 632 -8.48 23.81 -26.52
C ILE A 632 -8.70 24.01 -25.01
N PHE A 633 -9.03 25.24 -24.59
CA PHE A 633 -9.36 25.52 -23.18
C PHE A 633 -10.62 24.78 -22.72
N GLY A 634 -11.63 24.65 -23.58
CA GLY A 634 -12.86 23.91 -23.30
C GLY A 634 -12.60 22.44 -23.00
N VAL A 635 -11.78 21.76 -23.82
CA VAL A 635 -11.38 20.37 -23.59
C VAL A 635 -10.62 20.22 -22.26
N ILE A 636 -9.75 21.18 -21.91
CA ILE A 636 -9.03 21.16 -20.63
C ILE A 636 -10.01 21.33 -19.45
N ILE A 637 -10.98 22.24 -19.51
CA ILE A 637 -11.96 22.42 -18.43
C ILE A 637 -12.82 21.17 -18.25
N ASP A 638 -13.24 20.53 -19.34
CA ASP A 638 -14.00 19.28 -19.31
C ASP A 638 -13.20 18.16 -18.64
N THR A 639 -11.92 18.00 -19.00
CA THR A 639 -11.05 17.01 -18.34
C THR A 639 -10.86 17.25 -16.84
N PHE A 640 -10.88 18.51 -16.39
CA PHE A 640 -10.81 18.85 -14.97
C PHE A 640 -12.09 18.42 -14.24
N ALA A 641 -13.25 18.62 -14.86
CA ALA A 641 -14.53 18.18 -14.31
C ALA A 641 -14.60 16.66 -14.20
N ASP A 642 -14.10 15.94 -15.21
CA ASP A 642 -14.01 14.47 -15.21
C ASP A 642 -13.09 13.95 -14.11
N LEU A 643 -11.86 14.48 -14.01
CA LEU A 643 -10.89 14.07 -12.98
C LEU A 643 -11.41 14.33 -11.57
N ARG A 644 -12.12 15.45 -11.36
CA ARG A 644 -12.76 15.76 -10.08
C ARG A 644 -13.88 14.79 -9.75
N SER A 645 -14.77 14.52 -10.70
CA SER A 645 -15.90 13.60 -10.54
C SER A 645 -15.41 12.18 -10.25
N GLU A 646 -14.36 11.72 -10.95
CA GLU A 646 -13.76 10.41 -10.71
C GLU A 646 -13.11 10.32 -9.33
N LYS A 647 -12.35 11.34 -8.91
CA LYS A 647 -11.75 11.38 -7.56
C LYS A 647 -12.82 11.36 -6.48
N GLN A 648 -13.89 12.15 -6.65
CA GLN A 648 -15.02 12.17 -5.71
C GLN A 648 -15.72 10.81 -5.64
N LYS A 649 -16.03 10.17 -6.78
CA LYS A 649 -16.63 8.83 -6.82
C LYS A 649 -15.74 7.79 -6.13
N LYS A 650 -14.42 7.83 -6.35
CA LYS A 650 -13.45 6.94 -5.68
C LYS A 650 -13.43 7.15 -4.16
N GLU A 651 -13.41 8.40 -3.70
CA GLU A 651 -13.43 8.72 -2.26
C GLU A 651 -14.75 8.32 -1.59
N GLU A 652 -15.88 8.52 -2.26
CA GLU A 652 -17.20 8.10 -1.79
C GLU A 652 -17.24 6.57 -1.62
N VAL A 653 -16.88 5.83 -2.66
CA VAL A 653 -16.77 4.37 -2.66
C VAL A 653 -15.92 3.87 -1.48
N LEU A 654 -14.75 4.48 -1.23
CA LEU A 654 -13.86 4.08 -0.14
C LEU A 654 -14.44 4.32 1.26
N LYS A 655 -15.43 5.22 1.40
CA LYS A 655 -16.08 5.56 2.67
C LYS A 655 -17.40 4.82 2.89
N THR A 656 -18.12 4.49 1.82
CA THR A 656 -19.48 3.95 1.89
C THR A 656 -19.54 2.45 1.64
N THR A 657 -18.55 1.88 0.95
CA THR A 657 -18.54 0.44 0.59
C THR A 657 -17.41 -0.30 1.30
N CYS A 658 -17.68 -1.51 1.78
CA CYS A 658 -16.64 -2.38 2.33
C CYS A 658 -15.70 -2.88 1.23
N PHE A 659 -14.39 -2.97 1.52
CA PHE A 659 -13.37 -3.38 0.54
C PHE A 659 -13.51 -4.84 0.09
N ILE A 660 -13.98 -5.72 0.98
CA ILE A 660 -14.09 -7.16 0.73
C ILE A 660 -15.47 -7.51 0.16
N CYS A 661 -16.54 -7.30 0.93
CA CYS A 661 -17.88 -7.76 0.54
C CYS A 661 -18.68 -6.77 -0.34
N GLY A 662 -18.18 -5.53 -0.52
CA GLY A 662 -18.85 -4.50 -1.30
C GLY A 662 -18.68 -4.68 -2.82
N LYS A 663 -19.78 -4.57 -3.57
CA LYS A 663 -19.80 -4.39 -5.03
C LYS A 663 -20.51 -3.09 -5.41
N GLU A 664 -20.32 -2.64 -6.65
CA GLU A 664 -20.93 -1.39 -7.17
C GLU A 664 -22.45 -1.45 -7.27
N GLU A 665 -23.05 -2.61 -7.54
CA GLU A 665 -24.51 -2.78 -7.58
C GLU A 665 -24.96 -3.79 -6.52
N GLY A 666 -25.78 -3.34 -5.56
CA GLY A 666 -26.43 -4.16 -4.54
C GLY A 666 -25.58 -4.47 -3.29
N GLY A 667 -24.37 -3.89 -3.21
CA GLY A 667 -23.35 -4.19 -2.20
C GLY A 667 -23.79 -3.99 -0.76
N LEU A 668 -22.94 -4.39 0.18
CA LEU A 668 -23.06 -3.98 1.58
C LEU A 668 -22.58 -2.54 1.72
N GLU A 669 -23.51 -1.63 1.46
CA GLU A 669 -23.35 -0.21 1.74
C GLU A 669 -23.48 0.06 3.25
N ARG A 670 -22.91 1.18 3.67
CA ARG A 670 -22.91 1.64 5.06
C ARG A 670 -24.32 1.68 5.67
N ASP A 671 -25.33 2.02 4.88
CA ASP A 671 -26.74 2.15 5.28
C ASP A 671 -27.35 0.85 5.85
N LYS A 672 -26.92 -0.32 5.36
CA LYS A 672 -27.41 -1.63 5.82
C LYS A 672 -27.00 -1.95 7.27
N PHE A 673 -26.04 -1.21 7.84
CA PHE A 673 -25.55 -1.40 9.20
C PHE A 673 -26.17 -0.42 10.22
N ASP A 674 -26.87 0.64 9.79
CA ASP A 674 -27.33 1.72 10.68
C ASP A 674 -28.34 1.26 11.76
N ASN A 675 -29.04 0.13 11.54
CA ASN A 675 -29.99 -0.46 12.49
C ASN A 675 -29.54 -1.82 13.05
N LYS A 676 -28.25 -2.15 12.94
CA LYS A 676 -27.69 -3.44 13.40
C LYS A 676 -26.81 -3.24 14.64
N THR A 677 -26.55 -4.33 15.35
CA THR A 677 -25.69 -4.32 16.55
C THR A 677 -24.24 -4.01 16.22
N VAL A 678 -23.79 -4.35 15.01
CA VAL A 678 -22.44 -4.11 14.51
C VAL A 678 -22.45 -2.87 13.62
N THR A 679 -21.55 -1.93 13.91
CA THR A 679 -21.39 -0.71 13.11
C THR A 679 -20.56 -0.96 11.85
N PHE A 680 -20.71 -0.14 10.82
CA PHE A 680 -19.89 -0.26 9.60
C PHE A 680 -18.39 -0.12 9.90
N GLU A 681 -18.00 0.77 10.81
CA GLU A 681 -16.59 0.92 11.23
C GLU A 681 -16.04 -0.32 11.93
N GLU A 682 -16.85 -1.01 12.73
CA GLU A 682 -16.47 -2.27 13.37
C GLU A 682 -16.39 -3.40 12.34
N HIS A 683 -17.36 -3.48 11.43
CA HIS A 683 -17.36 -4.43 10.32
C HIS A 683 -16.05 -4.35 9.50
N ILE A 684 -15.63 -3.17 9.04
CA ILE A 684 -14.40 -3.03 8.21
C ILE A 684 -13.10 -3.23 8.99
N LYS A 685 -13.09 -3.01 10.31
CA LYS A 685 -11.87 -3.11 11.14
C LYS A 685 -11.68 -4.50 11.73
N VAL A 686 -12.77 -5.19 12.04
CA VAL A 686 -12.78 -6.41 12.84
C VAL A 686 -13.25 -7.60 12.02
N GLU A 687 -14.40 -7.54 11.34
CA GLU A 687 -14.94 -8.66 10.55
C GLU A 687 -14.25 -8.78 9.17
N HIS A 688 -14.32 -7.72 8.36
CA HIS A 688 -13.89 -7.67 6.96
C HIS A 688 -12.67 -6.76 6.78
N ASN A 689 -11.68 -6.93 7.64
CA ASN A 689 -10.40 -6.23 7.53
C ASN A 689 -9.54 -6.84 6.41
N MET A 690 -9.27 -6.07 5.34
CA MET A 690 -8.49 -6.56 4.20
C MET A 690 -7.11 -7.11 4.58
N TRP A 691 -6.47 -6.55 5.61
CA TRP A 691 -5.15 -7.00 6.03
C TRP A 691 -5.19 -8.35 6.72
N HIS A 692 -6.30 -8.68 7.40
CA HIS A 692 -6.46 -10.01 7.98
C HIS A 692 -6.54 -11.08 6.88
N TYR A 693 -7.19 -10.81 5.74
CA TYR A 693 -7.16 -11.73 4.60
C TYR A 693 -5.75 -11.92 4.03
N LEU A 694 -4.96 -10.84 3.91
CA LEU A 694 -3.54 -10.95 3.51
C LEU A 694 -2.75 -11.80 4.52
N PHE A 695 -2.94 -11.58 5.81
CA PHE A 695 -2.24 -12.32 6.86
C PHE A 695 -2.62 -13.81 6.84
N PHE A 696 -3.87 -14.13 6.53
CA PHE A 696 -4.31 -15.51 6.37
C PHE A 696 -3.68 -16.18 5.13
N ILE A 697 -3.62 -15.49 3.99
CA ILE A 697 -2.92 -15.98 2.79
C ILE A 697 -1.44 -16.25 3.09
N VAL A 698 -0.79 -15.35 3.85
CA VAL A 698 0.60 -15.52 4.29
C VAL A 698 0.75 -16.68 5.27
N LEU A 699 -0.19 -16.86 6.20
CA LEU A 699 -0.20 -17.99 7.13
C LEU A 699 -0.21 -19.31 6.37
N VAL A 700 -1.15 -19.48 5.43
CA VAL A 700 -1.25 -20.69 4.61
C VAL A 700 0.04 -20.95 3.83
N LYS A 701 0.69 -19.90 3.30
CA LYS A 701 1.95 -20.05 2.55
C LYS A 701 3.17 -20.43 3.40
N VAL A 702 3.19 -20.08 4.69
CA VAL A 702 4.32 -20.32 5.60
C VAL A 702 4.14 -21.59 6.44
N LYS A 703 2.89 -21.92 6.80
CA LYS A 703 2.55 -23.06 7.64
C LYS A 703 2.68 -24.38 6.85
N ASP A 704 3.14 -25.44 7.52
CA ASP A 704 3.22 -26.77 6.92
C ASP A 704 1.83 -27.31 6.58
N SER A 705 1.70 -27.89 5.38
CA SER A 705 0.48 -28.49 4.88
C SER A 705 -0.12 -29.57 5.77
N THR A 706 0.69 -30.32 6.54
CA THR A 706 0.18 -31.38 7.43
C THR A 706 -0.48 -30.82 8.68
N GLU A 707 -0.25 -29.55 9.01
CA GLU A 707 -0.82 -28.90 10.20
C GLU A 707 -2.05 -28.04 9.89
N TYR A 708 -2.51 -28.01 8.63
CA TYR A 708 -3.65 -27.21 8.23
C TYR A 708 -4.94 -27.63 8.96
N THR A 709 -5.66 -26.64 9.48
CA THR A 709 -7.05 -26.82 9.94
C THR A 709 -7.96 -27.10 8.74
N GLY A 710 -9.19 -27.56 8.98
CA GLY A 710 -10.14 -27.86 7.91
C GLY A 710 -10.42 -26.68 6.96
N PRO A 711 -10.70 -25.47 7.48
CA PRO A 711 -10.80 -24.25 6.67
C PRO A 711 -9.49 -23.87 5.97
N GLU A 712 -8.33 -24.01 6.62
CA GLU A 712 -7.04 -23.68 6.02
C GLU A 712 -6.73 -24.56 4.80
N SER A 713 -6.94 -25.88 4.89
CA SER A 713 -6.78 -26.79 3.76
C SER A 713 -7.68 -26.45 2.59
N TYR A 714 -8.95 -26.10 2.86
CA TYR A 714 -9.89 -25.67 1.84
C TYR A 714 -9.43 -24.39 1.14
N VAL A 715 -9.01 -23.38 1.89
CA VAL A 715 -8.53 -22.13 1.29
C VAL A 715 -7.20 -22.34 0.55
N ALA A 716 -6.31 -23.21 1.04
CA ALA A 716 -5.09 -23.58 0.35
C ALA A 716 -5.36 -24.18 -1.04
N GLU A 717 -6.34 -25.09 -1.13
CA GLU A 717 -6.81 -25.66 -2.39
C GLU A 717 -7.35 -24.58 -3.33
N MET A 718 -8.25 -23.72 -2.84
CA MET A 718 -8.84 -22.63 -3.63
C MET A 718 -7.79 -21.62 -4.14
N ILE A 719 -6.76 -21.32 -3.33
CA ILE A 719 -5.62 -20.49 -3.75
C ILE A 719 -4.82 -21.19 -4.85
N GLY A 720 -4.57 -22.49 -4.72
CA GLY A 720 -3.88 -23.30 -5.73
C GLY A 720 -4.62 -23.37 -7.07
N GLU A 721 -5.95 -23.35 -7.04
CA GLU A 721 -6.82 -23.31 -8.22
C GLU A 721 -7.04 -21.88 -8.78
N HIS A 722 -6.50 -20.85 -8.13
CA HIS A 722 -6.77 -19.44 -8.41
C HIS A 722 -8.27 -19.08 -8.38
N ASN A 723 -9.04 -19.77 -7.53
CA ASN A 723 -10.46 -19.52 -7.34
C ASN A 723 -10.70 -18.54 -6.17
N LEU A 724 -11.42 -17.44 -6.43
CA LEU A 724 -11.69 -16.36 -5.45
C LEU A 724 -13.09 -16.45 -4.82
N ASP A 725 -13.82 -17.56 -5.02
CA ASP A 725 -15.18 -17.73 -4.51
C ASP A 725 -15.25 -17.96 -2.99
N TRP A 726 -14.12 -18.26 -2.35
CA TRP A 726 -14.03 -18.38 -0.89
C TRP A 726 -14.15 -17.03 -0.16
N PHE A 727 -13.98 -15.90 -0.86
CA PHE A 727 -14.23 -14.59 -0.29
C PHE A 727 -15.75 -14.31 -0.16
N PRO A 728 -16.19 -13.63 0.91
CA PRO A 728 -17.58 -13.23 1.04
C PRO A 728 -17.94 -12.17 0.01
N ARG A 729 -19.01 -12.43 -0.74
CA ARG A 729 -19.59 -11.51 -1.72
C ARG A 729 -21.00 -11.14 -1.29
N MET A 730 -21.25 -9.84 -1.08
CA MET A 730 -22.61 -9.30 -0.80
C MET A 730 -23.27 -9.80 0.49
N ARG A 731 -22.51 -10.43 1.38
CA ARG A 731 -22.99 -11.02 2.63
C ARG A 731 -21.94 -10.91 3.73
N ALA A 732 -22.41 -10.89 4.97
CA ALA A 732 -21.61 -10.89 6.19
C ALA A 732 -22.42 -11.60 7.28
N MET A 733 -21.77 -12.32 8.21
CA MET A 733 -22.47 -13.07 9.26
C MET A 733 -23.35 -12.17 10.13
N SER A 734 -22.88 -10.96 10.42
CA SER A 734 -23.62 -9.94 11.20
C SER A 734 -24.95 -9.53 10.56
N LEU A 735 -25.08 -9.66 9.24
CA LEU A 735 -26.28 -9.28 8.49
C LEU A 735 -27.25 -10.45 8.22
N VAL A 736 -26.74 -11.68 8.17
CA VAL A 736 -27.53 -12.90 7.91
C VAL A 736 -28.48 -13.26 9.08
N SER A 737 -28.26 -12.68 10.26
CA SER A 737 -29.13 -12.83 11.44
C SER A 737 -30.59 -12.36 11.28
N SER A 738 -31.02 -11.94 10.08
CA SER A 738 -32.43 -11.67 9.76
C SER A 738 -33.26 -12.93 9.40
N ASP A 739 -32.66 -14.13 9.33
CA ASP A 739 -33.42 -15.36 9.11
C ASP A 739 -34.38 -15.73 10.26
N ALA A 740 -34.38 -14.97 11.36
CA ALA A 740 -35.40 -15.05 12.41
C ALA A 740 -36.85 -14.88 11.86
N GLU A 741 -37.05 -14.14 10.77
CA GLU A 741 -38.37 -14.08 10.09
C GLU A 741 -38.69 -15.38 9.34
N GLY A 742 -37.69 -16.07 8.79
CA GLY A 742 -37.82 -17.39 8.18
C GLY A 742 -38.13 -18.47 9.22
N GLU A 743 -37.37 -18.48 10.32
CA GLU A 743 -37.58 -19.40 11.45
C GLU A 743 -38.94 -19.20 12.12
N GLN A 744 -39.41 -17.95 12.30
CA GLN A 744 -40.77 -17.69 12.79
C GLN A 744 -41.85 -18.23 11.84
N ASN A 745 -41.63 -18.13 10.53
CA ASN A 745 -42.55 -18.70 9.54
C ASN A 745 -42.54 -20.24 9.57
N GLU A 746 -41.39 -20.86 9.77
CA GLU A 746 -41.29 -22.33 9.93
C GLU A 746 -41.90 -22.82 11.24
N ILE A 747 -41.65 -22.13 12.36
CA ILE A 747 -42.28 -22.42 13.66
C ILE A 747 -43.80 -22.30 13.55
N ARG A 748 -44.30 -21.27 12.87
CA ARG A 748 -45.74 -21.11 12.62
C ARG A 748 -46.31 -22.26 11.78
N SER A 749 -45.61 -22.67 10.72
CA SER A 749 -45.99 -23.82 9.88
C SER A 749 -45.99 -25.15 10.65
N LEU A 750 -45.01 -25.35 11.53
CA LEU A 750 -44.94 -26.52 12.43
C LEU A 750 -46.09 -26.50 13.45
N GLN A 751 -46.44 -25.33 13.98
CA GLN A 751 -47.53 -25.18 14.93
C GLN A 751 -48.89 -25.49 14.27
N GLU A 752 -49.13 -25.04 13.03
CA GLU A 752 -50.31 -25.42 12.25
C GLU A 752 -50.38 -26.93 11.99
N LYS A 753 -49.24 -27.57 11.64
CA LYS A 753 -49.19 -29.03 11.47
C LYS A 753 -49.49 -29.77 12.78
N LEU A 754 -48.98 -29.29 13.92
CA LEU A 754 -49.24 -29.87 15.22
C LEU A 754 -50.73 -29.77 15.60
N GLU A 755 -51.36 -28.61 15.41
CA GLU A 755 -52.79 -28.42 15.66
C GLU A 755 -53.65 -29.33 14.77
N SER A 756 -53.30 -29.45 13.48
CA SER A 756 -54.00 -30.35 12.56
C SER A 756 -53.92 -31.82 13.01
N THR A 757 -52.75 -32.23 13.52
CA THR A 757 -52.52 -33.59 14.01
C THR A 757 -53.26 -33.84 15.32
N MET A 758 -53.24 -32.88 16.26
CA MET A 758 -54.02 -32.95 17.50
C MET A 758 -55.52 -33.08 17.23
N LYS A 759 -56.04 -32.32 16.26
CA LYS A 759 -57.46 -32.39 15.86
C LYS A 759 -57.80 -33.76 15.25
N LEU A 760 -56.90 -34.33 14.46
CA LEU A 760 -57.06 -35.67 13.89
C LEU A 760 -57.08 -36.74 14.99
N VAL A 761 -56.17 -36.67 15.96
CA VAL A 761 -56.09 -37.58 17.11
C VAL A 761 -57.32 -37.45 17.99
N SER A 762 -57.81 -36.23 18.24
CA SER A 762 -59.04 -36.00 19.01
C SER A 762 -60.27 -36.57 18.31
N ASN A 763 -60.39 -36.38 16.99
CA ASN A 763 -61.48 -36.97 16.21
C ASN A 763 -61.42 -38.50 16.19
N LEU A 764 -60.23 -39.08 16.01
CA LEU A 764 -60.04 -40.53 16.01
C LEU A 764 -60.38 -41.12 17.39
N SER A 765 -59.94 -40.47 18.46
CA SER A 765 -60.26 -40.84 19.85
C SER A 765 -61.77 -40.80 20.10
N GLY A 766 -62.46 -39.74 19.62
CA GLY A 766 -63.91 -39.61 19.70
C GLY A 766 -64.66 -40.73 18.96
N GLN A 767 -64.23 -41.05 17.74
CA GLN A 767 -64.79 -42.17 16.97
C GLN A 767 -64.55 -43.53 17.66
N LEU A 768 -63.39 -43.70 18.29
CA LEU A 768 -63.06 -44.91 19.05
C LEU A 768 -63.92 -45.05 20.32
N THR A 769 -64.25 -43.94 20.97
CA THR A 769 -65.19 -43.94 22.10
C THR A 769 -66.63 -44.22 21.66
N GLU A 770 -67.10 -43.66 20.54
CA GLU A 770 -68.42 -43.99 19.99
C GLU A 770 -68.53 -45.46 19.58
N LEU A 771 -67.48 -46.01 18.95
CA LEU A 771 -67.42 -47.43 18.60
C LEU A 771 -67.36 -48.37 19.82
N LYS A 772 -66.94 -47.86 20.98
CA LYS A 772 -66.93 -48.61 22.24
C LYS A 772 -68.30 -48.59 22.95
N GLU A 773 -69.10 -47.56 22.70
CA GLU A 773 -70.44 -47.42 23.27
C GLU A 773 -71.53 -48.12 22.44
N GLN A 774 -71.24 -48.43 21.16
CA GLN A 774 -71.99 -49.38 20.32
C GLN A 774 -71.59 -50.81 20.63
#